data_AF-A0A1V9G708-F1
#
_entry.id   AF-A0A1V9G708-F1
#
_cell.length_a   1.000
_cell.length_b   1.000
_cell.length_c   1.000
_cell.angle_alpha   90.00
_cell.angle_beta   90.00
_cell.angle_gamma   90.00
#
_symmetry.space_group_name_H-M   'P 1'
#
loop_
_entity.id
_entity.type
_entity.pdbx_description
1 polymer ?
#
loop_
_entity_poly.entity_id
_entity_poly.type
_entity_poly.pdbx_seq_one_letter_code
_entity_poly.pdbx_strand_id
1 'polypeptide(L)'
;MKSLNKYRLVLTAAWLIAVTTVHAQVSVQHLQCEMLNNPAGIDVTQPRLSWQLNGKARNIQQTAYQILVASSREKLAKQEGDLWNSGKVNANESIHIVYKGKPLTSRAACYWKVKCFTTKGETGWSEAASFSMGLLSPNDWKAKWIGLDKGMPWDSLTQFSRLSARYFRKSFTSPLAVKKATVYVSGLGLYELYINAQRIGDRVLAPGATDYTRSVLYNTYDVTAQLKKGNNAIAAVLGNGRFFTMRQNYKPKKIRTFGFPKLLLQLEIEYTNGTKQRIVTDGSWKMTADGPIRTNNEYDGEEYDANKEMTGWNNTGFNDNSWQQPQLVQAPGGRLTAQMNEPIKIMQTIKPVNITRLKPGVFIMDMGQNMVGRLQLRVQAGKGQQVQLRFAESLQPTGELYVANLRDARVTDRYTANGNGVETWQPTFVYHGFRYVEITGYPGTPNVNDFEGKVIYDDLATTGTFETSNGIVNRIHKNAWWGISSNYKGMPLDCPQRNERMPWLADHAAGSLGESFLFGNGNLYAKWLQDIEEAQTAEGSIPDVTPAYWNYYSDNITWPGTYLIIADMLYKQYGDKRVIEKHYASMKKWLAYMQNKFMKDYIIAKDKYGDWCVPPESPELIHSKDSLRNTDGALIATAYYYRLLGYMQRFAGLLNKPEDANAFAALGNNIRDAFNKRFLNAKNKRYSNNTVTANLLPLYFGITPDSLRAGVFNNISNKIWTENHGHISTGVIGTQWLMRCLSEYQLPDLAYTLISDTTYPSWGYMVKQGATTIWELWNGNTANPSMNSQNHVMLLGDLLVWMYENAAGIRSDDSATAFKKIIMRPTPLDGLQYVNAAYNSVHGLIKSSWKNELDRFNWQVTIPANTTALLYIPADDVQHIFENNKPVTESEGIRFIRMEGKKAVFEAGSGEYSFVSRYKWRAGIVTDEFIFNKTSFPESHAATIAETPKGLVTAWFGGTKERNPDVGIWVSRQVNNEWTEPVEVANGKVNDTVRYACWNPVLYQVPNGELLLFYKVGPNVAGWKAWILRSADNGVTWSQPQAMPDGFIGPVKNKPVLLNNGELICPSSKEGNGWTVHFEVTPDFGKTWKMVGPINPDKKINAIQPSVLVYKDGRLQILCRSRNAAVVESWSFDNGKTWTPLAETTLPNNNSGTDAVTLKDGRQLIVYNHVKTPKGAPKGARTPLNVAISSDGKQWSAALVLEDSPVSQYSYPAVIQSADGMIHIVYTWRRQRIKYVKIDPSKLELMPIESFKSGNERGGEDL
;
A
#
# COMPACT_ATOMS: atom_id res chain seq x y z
N MET A 1 79.71 19.19 -3.20
CA MET A 1 78.62 18.89 -2.24
C MET A 1 78.12 20.19 -1.63
N LYS A 2 76.79 20.35 -1.60
CA LYS A 2 75.99 21.37 -0.89
C LYS A 2 75.88 22.77 -1.53
N SER A 3 75.03 22.81 -2.56
CA SER A 3 74.19 23.94 -2.94
C SER A 3 72.94 24.02 -2.03
N LEU A 4 72.19 25.11 -2.20
CA LEU A 4 70.89 25.50 -1.61
C LEU A 4 70.94 26.23 -0.27
N ASN A 5 70.97 27.56 -0.35
CA ASN A 5 70.09 28.44 0.43
C ASN A 5 70.25 29.89 -0.04
N LYS A 6 69.33 30.39 -0.89
CA LYS A 6 69.00 31.84 -1.00
C LYS A 6 67.80 32.24 -1.89
N TYR A 7 66.87 31.33 -2.22
CA TYR A 7 65.63 31.70 -2.94
C TYR A 7 64.38 31.11 -2.27
N ARG A 8 64.01 31.59 -1.07
CA ARG A 8 62.80 31.12 -0.37
C ARG A 8 62.00 32.16 0.41
N LEU A 9 62.21 33.47 0.21
CA LEU A 9 61.49 34.49 0.99
C LEU A 9 60.60 35.48 0.22
N VAL A 10 60.41 35.32 -1.10
CA VAL A 10 59.48 36.19 -1.87
C VAL A 10 58.37 35.42 -2.61
N LEU A 11 58.38 34.09 -2.58
CA LEU A 11 57.38 33.24 -3.26
C LEU A 11 56.25 32.73 -2.35
N THR A 12 56.27 33.02 -1.05
CA THR A 12 55.26 32.57 -0.08
C THR A 12 54.13 33.57 0.19
N ALA A 13 54.25 34.83 -0.27
CA ALA A 13 53.19 35.83 -0.10
C ALA A 13 52.19 35.93 -1.27
N ALA A 14 52.49 35.30 -2.43
CA ALA A 14 51.61 35.31 -3.60
C ALA A 14 50.73 34.05 -3.74
N TRP A 15 50.83 33.10 -2.81
CA TRP A 15 50.02 31.87 -2.76
C TRP A 15 49.04 31.83 -1.58
N LEU A 16 48.70 33.00 -1.04
CA LEU A 16 47.72 33.18 0.04
C LEU A 16 46.59 34.15 -0.35
N ILE A 17 46.28 34.25 -1.65
CA ILE A 17 44.90 34.51 -2.07
C ILE A 17 44.29 33.13 -2.29
N ALA A 18 43.97 32.46 -1.17
CA ALA A 18 42.95 31.43 -1.20
C ALA A 18 41.68 32.15 -1.66
N VAL A 19 41.34 32.01 -2.94
CA VAL A 19 39.99 32.22 -3.41
C VAL A 19 39.17 31.21 -2.62
N THR A 20 38.65 31.62 -1.46
CA THR A 20 37.50 30.98 -0.86
C THR A 20 36.37 31.24 -1.85
N THR A 21 36.27 30.40 -2.89
CA THR A 21 35.01 30.22 -3.58
C THR A 21 34.06 29.77 -2.48
N VAL A 22 33.26 30.70 -1.98
CA VAL A 22 32.08 30.41 -1.18
C VAL A 22 31.23 29.54 -2.10
N HIS A 23 31.39 28.23 -2.03
CA HIS A 23 30.47 27.32 -2.67
C HIS A 23 29.11 27.60 -2.04
N ALA A 24 28.13 27.92 -2.87
CA ALA A 24 26.78 28.15 -2.40
C ALA A 24 26.34 26.91 -1.60
N GLN A 25 25.97 27.11 -0.34
CA GLN A 25 25.56 26.06 0.59
C GLN A 25 24.27 25.35 0.13
N VAL A 26 23.57 25.95 -0.85
CA VAL A 26 22.35 25.47 -1.50
C VAL A 26 22.53 25.53 -3.02
N SER A 27 22.14 24.47 -3.72
CA SER A 27 22.15 24.37 -5.18
C SER A 27 20.76 24.12 -5.76
N VAL A 28 20.56 24.48 -7.03
CA VAL A 28 19.33 24.17 -7.77
C VAL A 28 19.57 22.97 -8.68
N GLN A 29 18.65 22.02 -8.68
CA GLN A 29 18.76 20.77 -9.45
C GLN A 29 17.38 20.32 -9.98
N HIS A 30 17.39 19.25 -10.79
CA HIS A 30 16.17 18.63 -11.35
C HIS A 30 15.24 19.65 -12.03
N LEU A 31 15.80 20.43 -12.96
CA LEU A 31 15.02 21.36 -13.79
C LEU A 31 14.11 20.58 -14.75
N GLN A 32 12.83 20.93 -14.75
CA GLN A 32 11.81 20.29 -15.58
C GLN A 32 10.93 21.32 -16.27
N CYS A 33 10.48 20.98 -17.48
CA CYS A 33 9.48 21.73 -18.24
C CYS A 33 8.25 20.84 -18.42
N GLU A 34 7.07 21.29 -17.98
CA GLU A 34 5.85 20.47 -17.88
C GLU A 34 6.13 19.14 -17.16
N MET A 35 6.91 19.19 -16.06
CA MET A 35 7.37 18.04 -15.28
C MET A 35 8.17 16.97 -16.07
N LEU A 36 8.60 17.28 -17.30
CA LEU A 36 9.45 16.43 -18.12
C LEU A 36 10.90 16.93 -18.13
N ASN A 37 11.83 15.99 -18.27
CA ASN A 37 13.25 16.27 -18.40
C ASN A 37 13.58 16.62 -19.86
N ASN A 38 13.96 17.88 -20.08
CA ASN A 38 14.35 18.42 -21.37
C ASN A 38 13.45 18.03 -22.57
N PRO A 39 12.13 18.24 -22.51
CA PRO A 39 11.20 17.71 -23.52
C PRO A 39 11.40 18.35 -24.89
N ALA A 40 11.29 17.54 -25.93
CA ALA A 40 11.41 17.99 -27.32
C ALA A 40 10.04 18.01 -28.02
N GLY A 41 9.74 19.13 -28.68
CA GLY A 41 8.56 19.30 -29.51
C GLY A 41 7.24 19.39 -28.75
N ILE A 42 7.21 20.09 -27.61
CA ILE A 42 5.99 20.34 -26.84
C ILE A 42 5.05 21.28 -27.58
N ASP A 43 3.76 21.23 -27.31
CA ASP A 43 2.75 22.14 -27.90
C ASP A 43 2.07 23.07 -26.88
N VAL A 44 2.48 23.01 -25.62
CA VAL A 44 2.05 23.96 -24.57
C VAL A 44 2.79 25.28 -24.76
N THR A 45 2.11 26.30 -25.28
CA THR A 45 2.71 27.60 -25.64
C THR A 45 3.07 28.50 -24.45
N GLN A 46 2.54 28.20 -23.26
CA GLN A 46 2.93 28.78 -21.98
C GLN A 46 3.39 27.66 -21.03
N PRO A 47 4.57 27.07 -21.30
CA PRO A 47 5.05 25.93 -20.54
C PRO A 47 5.33 26.31 -19.09
N ARG A 48 5.23 25.33 -18.21
CA ARG A 48 5.50 25.42 -16.78
C ARG A 48 6.90 24.92 -16.46
N LEU A 49 7.64 25.67 -15.66
CA LEU A 49 9.01 25.34 -15.24
C LEU A 49 9.02 24.96 -13.76
N SER A 50 9.75 23.91 -13.42
CA SER A 50 9.88 23.38 -12.05
C SER A 50 11.34 23.09 -11.73
N TRP A 51 11.72 23.19 -10.46
CA TRP A 51 13.06 22.88 -9.95
C TRP A 51 13.02 22.47 -8.47
N GLN A 52 14.08 21.77 -8.06
CA GLN A 52 14.32 21.40 -6.66
C GLN A 52 15.51 22.16 -6.09
N LEU A 53 15.45 22.44 -4.78
CA LEU A 53 16.59 22.95 -4.02
C LEU A 53 17.27 21.79 -3.28
N ASN A 54 18.59 21.82 -3.19
CA ASN A 54 19.38 20.84 -2.46
C ASN A 54 20.40 21.53 -1.54
N GLY A 55 20.61 20.98 -0.36
CA GLY A 55 21.57 21.48 0.62
C GLY A 55 21.50 20.73 1.94
N LYS A 56 22.59 20.74 2.70
CA LYS A 56 22.69 20.03 4.00
C LYS A 56 22.17 20.84 5.19
N ALA A 57 22.00 22.15 5.04
CA ALA A 57 21.57 23.02 6.13
C ALA A 57 20.08 22.81 6.44
N ARG A 58 19.70 22.92 7.72
CA ARG A 58 18.29 22.94 8.13
C ARG A 58 17.59 24.23 7.69
N ASN A 59 16.28 24.17 7.53
CA ASN A 59 15.40 25.32 7.28
C ASN A 59 15.77 26.12 6.02
N ILE A 60 16.24 25.44 4.97
CA ILE A 60 16.36 26.03 3.63
C ILE A 60 14.95 26.28 3.08
N GLN A 61 14.62 27.55 2.85
CA GLN A 61 13.39 27.99 2.21
C GLN A 61 13.69 28.96 1.08
N GLN A 62 12.99 28.85 -0.05
CA GLN A 62 13.08 29.82 -1.13
C GLN A 62 12.28 31.07 -0.78
N THR A 63 12.87 32.25 -0.99
CA THR A 63 12.21 33.54 -0.80
C THR A 63 12.00 34.28 -2.12
N ALA A 64 12.84 34.01 -3.12
CA ALA A 64 12.72 34.54 -4.47
C ALA A 64 13.40 33.63 -5.49
N TYR A 65 13.11 33.84 -6.77
CA TYR A 65 13.80 33.20 -7.90
C TYR A 65 14.03 34.18 -9.04
N GLN A 66 14.93 33.81 -9.96
CA GLN A 66 15.09 34.45 -11.26
C GLN A 66 15.31 33.39 -12.34
N ILE A 67 14.55 33.46 -13.42
CA ILE A 67 14.62 32.57 -14.58
C ILE A 67 15.13 33.36 -15.78
N LEU A 68 16.06 32.75 -16.51
CA LEU A 68 16.45 33.18 -17.86
C LEU A 68 16.05 32.10 -18.86
N VAL A 69 15.43 32.52 -19.96
CA VAL A 69 15.15 31.68 -21.13
C VAL A 69 15.70 32.38 -22.36
N ALA A 70 16.49 31.64 -23.14
CA ALA A 70 17.15 32.13 -24.33
C ALA A 70 16.90 31.23 -25.55
N SER A 71 17.01 31.81 -26.74
CA SER A 71 16.85 31.12 -28.03
C SER A 71 18.05 30.26 -28.43
N SER A 72 19.17 30.37 -27.70
CA SER A 72 20.42 29.63 -27.96
C SER A 72 21.22 29.43 -26.67
N ARG A 73 22.12 28.44 -26.66
CA ARG A 73 23.00 28.18 -25.50
C ARG A 73 23.99 29.32 -25.29
N GLU A 74 24.47 29.92 -26.39
CA GLU A 74 25.45 30.99 -26.39
C GLU A 74 24.90 32.25 -25.71
N LYS A 75 23.66 32.62 -26.02
CA LYS A 75 22.97 33.74 -25.35
C LYS A 75 22.76 33.45 -23.86
N LEU A 76 22.29 32.25 -23.52
CA LEU A 76 22.08 31.87 -22.11
C LEU A 76 23.38 31.89 -21.30
N ALA A 77 24.50 31.46 -21.89
CA ALA A 77 25.82 31.49 -21.28
C ALA A 77 26.27 32.93 -20.96
N LYS A 78 25.95 33.88 -21.85
CA LYS A 78 26.13 35.33 -21.63
C LYS A 78 25.09 35.96 -20.69
N GLN A 79 24.21 35.16 -20.09
CA GLN A 79 23.09 35.60 -19.23
C GLN A 79 22.07 36.48 -19.98
N GLU A 80 21.98 36.34 -21.31
CA GLU A 80 21.00 37.03 -22.15
C GLU A 80 19.72 36.20 -22.28
N GLY A 81 18.71 36.49 -21.46
CA GLY A 81 17.38 35.88 -21.55
C GLY A 81 16.51 36.51 -22.63
N ASP A 82 16.89 36.37 -23.91
CA ASP A 82 16.25 37.08 -25.02
C ASP A 82 14.80 36.65 -25.31
N LEU A 83 14.39 35.48 -24.83
CA LEU A 83 12.99 35.02 -24.83
C LEU A 83 12.28 35.42 -23.54
N TRP A 84 12.94 35.24 -22.39
CA TRP A 84 12.42 35.66 -21.09
C TRP A 84 13.54 35.92 -20.08
N ASN A 85 13.38 37.00 -19.30
CA ASN A 85 14.06 37.19 -18.04
C ASN A 85 12.97 37.58 -17.03
N SER A 86 12.76 36.76 -16.01
CA SER A 86 11.72 37.04 -15.02
C SER A 86 12.07 38.22 -14.11
N GLY A 87 13.33 38.64 -14.08
CA GLY A 87 13.88 39.41 -12.97
C GLY A 87 13.81 38.63 -11.66
N LYS A 88 14.17 39.28 -10.54
CA LYS A 88 13.97 38.69 -9.22
C LYS A 88 12.48 38.74 -8.85
N VAL A 89 11.85 37.58 -8.75
CA VAL A 89 10.45 37.43 -8.34
C VAL A 89 10.40 36.98 -6.88
N ASN A 90 9.80 37.78 -6.00
CA ASN A 90 9.63 37.45 -4.58
C ASN A 90 8.50 36.43 -4.41
N ALA A 91 8.87 35.15 -4.45
CA ALA A 91 7.98 34.00 -4.50
C ALA A 91 8.69 32.76 -3.97
N ASN A 92 7.98 31.91 -3.23
CA ASN A 92 8.52 30.69 -2.64
C ASN A 92 8.15 29.43 -3.45
N GLU A 93 7.39 29.59 -4.53
CA GLU A 93 7.00 28.54 -5.46
C GLU A 93 8.20 28.11 -6.30
N SER A 94 8.37 26.80 -6.47
CA SER A 94 9.44 26.21 -7.27
C SER A 94 8.93 25.15 -8.25
N ILE A 95 7.61 25.00 -8.35
CA ILE A 95 6.95 24.07 -9.24
C ILE A 95 5.90 24.82 -10.06
N HIS A 96 5.68 24.36 -11.28
CA HIS A 96 4.61 24.84 -12.16
C HIS A 96 4.68 26.34 -12.51
N ILE A 97 5.87 26.93 -12.54
CA ILE A 97 6.06 28.35 -12.85
C ILE A 97 5.79 28.61 -14.32
N VAL A 98 4.67 29.26 -14.62
CA VAL A 98 4.24 29.54 -15.99
C VAL A 98 5.22 30.51 -16.67
N TYR A 99 5.69 30.14 -17.85
CA TYR A 99 6.48 30.99 -18.73
C TYR A 99 5.69 32.26 -19.12
N LYS A 100 6.29 33.44 -18.86
CA LYS A 100 5.71 34.76 -19.13
C LYS A 100 6.55 35.60 -20.09
N GLY A 101 7.38 34.95 -20.89
CA GLY A 101 8.24 35.63 -21.87
C GLY A 101 7.54 35.93 -23.18
N LYS A 102 8.34 36.17 -24.22
CA LYS A 102 7.86 36.37 -25.60
C LYS A 102 7.06 35.16 -26.09
N PRO A 103 5.99 35.35 -26.88
CA PRO A 103 5.23 34.25 -27.45
C PRO A 103 6.12 33.23 -28.17
N LEU A 104 5.98 31.96 -27.83
CA LEU A 104 6.74 30.88 -28.42
C LEU A 104 6.10 30.45 -29.74
N THR A 105 6.93 30.26 -30.77
CA THR A 105 6.50 29.85 -32.12
C THR A 105 6.90 28.41 -32.42
N SER A 106 6.29 27.81 -33.44
CA SER A 106 6.63 26.45 -33.86
C SER A 106 8.13 26.30 -34.13
N ARG A 107 8.71 25.19 -33.68
CA ARG A 107 10.16 24.85 -33.81
C ARG A 107 11.11 25.67 -32.94
N ALA A 108 10.61 26.60 -32.11
CA ALA A 108 11.46 27.40 -31.24
C ALA A 108 12.27 26.51 -30.30
N ALA A 109 13.57 26.73 -30.23
CA ALA A 109 14.44 26.12 -29.23
C ALA A 109 14.55 27.06 -28.03
N CYS A 110 14.37 26.53 -26.83
CA CYS A 110 14.43 27.29 -25.59
C CYS A 110 15.45 26.64 -24.67
N TYR A 111 16.44 27.43 -24.23
CA TYR A 111 17.41 27.03 -23.21
C TYR A 111 17.16 27.89 -21.99
N TRP A 112 17.14 27.30 -20.81
CA TRP A 112 16.80 28.02 -19.59
C TRP A 112 17.63 27.60 -18.39
N LYS A 113 17.75 28.52 -17.44
CA LYS A 113 18.37 28.28 -16.14
C LYS A 113 17.69 29.14 -15.09
N VAL A 114 17.82 28.74 -13.83
CA VAL A 114 17.20 29.42 -12.69
C VAL A 114 18.24 29.69 -11.61
N LYS A 115 18.08 30.80 -10.90
CA LYS A 115 18.80 31.15 -9.68
C LYS A 115 17.79 31.37 -8.57
N CYS A 116 18.10 30.96 -7.36
CA CYS A 116 17.20 31.08 -6.21
C CYS A 116 17.83 31.91 -5.11
N PHE A 117 16.98 32.62 -4.36
CA PHE A 117 17.32 33.31 -3.13
C PHE A 117 16.67 32.52 -2.00
N THR A 118 17.45 32.22 -0.97
CA THR A 118 16.99 31.37 0.13
C THR A 118 17.32 31.99 1.49
N THR A 119 16.75 31.42 2.54
CA THR A 119 17.13 31.70 3.94
C THR A 119 18.60 31.40 4.26
N LYS A 120 19.32 30.71 3.38
CA LYS A 120 20.77 30.40 3.48
C LYS A 120 21.62 31.14 2.46
N GLY A 121 21.08 32.22 1.89
CA GLY A 121 21.75 33.03 0.88
C GLY A 121 21.33 32.68 -0.54
N GLU A 122 22.03 33.29 -1.49
CA GLU A 122 21.78 33.14 -2.92
C GLU A 122 22.47 31.90 -3.48
N THR A 123 21.81 31.17 -4.37
CA THR A 123 22.40 30.03 -5.07
C THR A 123 23.28 30.50 -6.24
N GLY A 124 24.13 29.61 -6.77
CA GLY A 124 24.61 29.75 -8.14
C GLY A 124 23.45 29.65 -9.15
N TRP A 125 23.69 30.02 -10.41
CA TRP A 125 22.79 29.62 -11.50
C TRP A 125 22.77 28.09 -11.60
N SER A 126 21.61 27.51 -11.87
CA SER A 126 21.50 26.10 -12.23
C SER A 126 22.28 25.77 -13.49
N GLU A 127 22.55 24.48 -13.69
CA GLU A 127 22.87 23.96 -15.02
C GLU A 127 21.75 24.32 -16.01
N ALA A 128 22.13 24.53 -17.28
CA ALA A 128 21.20 24.88 -18.33
C ALA A 128 20.35 23.67 -18.73
N ALA A 129 19.03 23.82 -18.65
CA ALA A 129 18.05 22.89 -19.20
C ALA A 129 17.51 23.41 -20.54
N SER A 130 16.74 22.60 -21.26
CA SER A 130 16.20 22.99 -22.56
C SER A 130 14.84 22.37 -22.84
N PHE A 131 14.01 23.05 -23.61
CA PHE A 131 12.83 22.45 -24.24
C PHE A 131 12.68 23.01 -25.65
N SER A 132 11.90 22.35 -26.51
CA SER A 132 11.61 22.88 -27.84
C SER A 132 10.13 22.81 -28.16
N MET A 133 9.64 23.80 -28.91
CA MET A 133 8.29 23.80 -29.43
C MET A 133 8.17 22.86 -30.63
N GLY A 134 7.07 22.14 -30.70
CA GLY A 134 6.72 21.28 -31.83
C GLY A 134 6.13 22.08 -32.99
N LEU A 135 5.17 21.44 -33.68
CA LEU A 135 4.39 22.04 -34.75
C LEU A 135 3.04 22.49 -34.17
N LEU A 136 2.86 23.80 -33.97
CA LEU A 136 1.73 24.37 -33.22
C LEU A 136 0.47 24.56 -34.09
N SER A 137 0.63 24.64 -35.41
CA SER A 137 -0.47 24.79 -36.35
C SER A 137 -0.53 23.59 -37.31
N PRO A 138 -1.72 23.12 -37.73
CA PRO A 138 -1.84 22.15 -38.82
C PRO A 138 -1.08 22.57 -40.09
N ASN A 139 -0.98 23.88 -40.36
CA ASN A 139 -0.26 24.41 -41.52
C ASN A 139 1.26 24.26 -41.43
N ASP A 140 1.81 23.97 -40.24
CA ASP A 140 3.23 23.67 -40.06
C ASP A 140 3.62 22.30 -40.63
N TRP A 141 2.65 21.40 -40.76
CA TRP A 141 2.81 20.12 -41.45
C TRP A 141 2.70 20.33 -42.96
N LYS A 142 3.76 19.98 -43.67
CA LYS A 142 3.77 19.85 -45.14
C LYS A 142 3.72 18.39 -45.58
N ALA A 143 3.95 17.47 -44.65
CA ALA A 143 3.81 16.04 -44.88
C ALA A 143 2.36 15.62 -45.13
N LYS A 144 2.22 14.52 -45.88
CA LYS A 144 0.96 13.86 -46.19
C LYS A 144 0.91 12.51 -45.50
N TRP A 145 -0.29 12.10 -45.10
CA TRP A 145 -0.52 10.76 -44.60
C TRP A 145 -0.33 9.75 -45.74
N ILE A 146 0.54 8.78 -45.52
CA ILE A 146 0.81 7.69 -46.46
C ILE A 146 0.52 6.33 -45.81
N GLY A 147 0.04 5.37 -46.58
CA GLY A 147 -0.32 4.05 -46.04
C GLY A 147 -0.81 3.07 -47.09
N LEU A 148 -1.49 2.02 -46.61
CA LEU A 148 -2.21 1.05 -47.43
C LEU A 148 -3.48 0.63 -46.67
N ASP A 149 -4.62 1.21 -47.03
CA ASP A 149 -5.91 0.98 -46.38
C ASP A 149 -6.59 -0.34 -46.84
N LYS A 150 -5.79 -1.41 -46.96
CA LYS A 150 -6.25 -2.78 -47.23
C LYS A 150 -5.28 -3.83 -46.69
N GLY A 151 -5.79 -5.05 -46.50
CA GLY A 151 -4.98 -6.24 -46.27
C GLY A 151 -4.32 -6.75 -47.56
N MET A 152 -3.19 -7.43 -47.42
CA MET A 152 -2.57 -8.24 -48.47
C MET A 152 -3.30 -9.60 -48.60
N PRO A 153 -3.12 -10.37 -49.68
CA PRO A 153 -3.78 -11.68 -49.84
C PRO A 153 -3.50 -12.70 -48.73
N TRP A 154 -2.39 -12.55 -47.99
CA TRP A 154 -2.02 -13.38 -46.84
C TRP A 154 -2.49 -12.83 -45.48
N ASP A 155 -3.05 -11.61 -45.46
CA ASP A 155 -3.62 -11.02 -44.24
C ASP A 155 -5.05 -11.58 -44.00
N SER A 156 -5.54 -11.53 -42.76
CA SER A 156 -6.87 -11.98 -42.36
C SER A 156 -7.57 -10.94 -41.47
N LEU A 157 -8.83 -10.62 -41.78
CA LEU A 157 -9.64 -9.63 -41.05
C LEU A 157 -10.77 -10.30 -40.22
N THR A 158 -10.56 -11.55 -39.80
CA THR A 158 -11.50 -12.29 -38.95
C THR A 158 -11.37 -11.89 -37.47
N GLN A 159 -12.08 -12.57 -36.57
CA GLN A 159 -11.90 -12.41 -35.12
C GLN A 159 -10.43 -12.54 -34.72
N PHE A 160 -9.66 -13.45 -35.34
CA PHE A 160 -8.23 -13.58 -35.11
C PHE A 160 -7.47 -12.85 -36.21
N SER A 161 -7.55 -11.51 -36.18
CA SER A 161 -7.01 -10.68 -37.24
C SER A 161 -5.49 -10.84 -37.34
N ARG A 162 -5.02 -11.03 -38.57
CA ARG A 162 -3.60 -11.12 -38.92
C ARG A 162 -3.30 -10.06 -39.96
N LEU A 163 -2.57 -9.03 -39.57
CA LEU A 163 -2.11 -7.98 -40.48
C LEU A 163 -0.58 -7.85 -40.38
N SER A 164 0.09 -8.02 -41.52
CA SER A 164 1.54 -7.86 -41.68
C SER A 164 1.98 -6.40 -41.48
N ALA A 165 3.16 -6.21 -40.89
CA ALA A 165 3.71 -4.87 -40.67
C ALA A 165 3.96 -4.13 -41.99
N ARG A 166 3.85 -2.80 -41.97
CA ARG A 166 4.02 -1.96 -43.16
C ARG A 166 5.37 -1.25 -43.09
N TYR A 167 6.26 -1.52 -44.05
CA TYR A 167 7.60 -0.96 -44.12
C TYR A 167 7.62 0.19 -45.12
N PHE A 168 8.19 1.33 -44.75
CA PHE A 168 8.29 2.55 -45.55
C PHE A 168 9.73 3.02 -45.62
N ARG A 169 10.20 3.45 -46.79
CA ARG A 169 11.52 4.07 -46.93
C ARG A 169 11.55 5.21 -47.95
N LYS A 170 12.49 6.12 -47.76
CA LYS A 170 12.86 7.16 -48.73
C LYS A 170 14.36 7.42 -48.65
N SER A 171 15.02 7.40 -49.80
CA SER A 171 16.39 7.89 -49.95
C SER A 171 16.36 9.36 -50.32
N PHE A 172 17.31 10.15 -49.82
CA PHE A 172 17.46 11.55 -50.16
C PHE A 172 18.92 11.99 -50.03
N THR A 173 19.27 13.12 -50.62
CA THR A 173 20.62 13.68 -50.54
C THR A 173 20.61 14.96 -49.70
N SER A 174 21.59 15.07 -48.82
CA SER A 174 21.92 16.28 -48.06
C SER A 174 23.15 16.93 -48.70
N PRO A 175 23.00 18.04 -49.46
CA PRO A 175 24.08 18.60 -50.27
C PRO A 175 25.21 19.20 -49.42
N LEU A 176 24.91 19.62 -48.19
CA LEU A 176 25.82 20.33 -47.29
C LEU A 176 25.91 19.63 -45.93
N ALA A 177 26.86 20.08 -45.11
CA ALA A 177 26.98 19.64 -43.72
C ALA A 177 25.75 20.09 -42.92
N VAL A 178 25.15 19.14 -42.19
CA VAL A 178 23.97 19.38 -41.36
C VAL A 178 24.40 20.14 -40.10
N LYS A 179 23.71 21.24 -39.81
CA LYS A 179 23.86 22.02 -38.56
C LYS A 179 22.85 21.55 -37.51
N LYS A 180 21.62 21.28 -37.92
CA LYS A 180 20.53 20.79 -37.06
C LYS A 180 19.55 19.97 -37.89
N ALA A 181 19.04 18.89 -37.33
CA ALA A 181 17.94 18.15 -37.91
C ALA A 181 16.94 17.68 -36.86
N THR A 182 15.64 17.83 -37.15
CA THR A 182 14.56 17.44 -36.25
C THR A 182 13.49 16.69 -37.05
N VAL A 183 13.08 15.54 -36.54
CA VAL A 183 11.99 14.75 -37.12
C VAL A 183 10.76 14.79 -36.23
N TYR A 184 9.61 15.04 -36.86
CA TYR A 184 8.28 14.95 -36.28
C TYR A 184 7.59 13.75 -36.91
N VAL A 185 7.10 12.80 -36.11
CA VAL A 185 6.57 11.54 -36.60
C VAL A 185 5.32 11.11 -35.84
N SER A 186 4.31 10.66 -36.57
CA SER A 186 3.15 9.94 -36.07
C SER A 186 2.93 8.71 -36.96
N GLY A 187 3.26 7.53 -36.43
CA GLY A 187 2.92 6.26 -37.07
C GLY A 187 1.71 5.66 -36.36
N LEU A 188 0.55 5.68 -37.03
CA LEU A 188 -0.69 5.18 -36.47
C LEU A 188 -0.73 3.66 -36.53
N GLY A 189 -1.14 3.09 -35.40
CA GLY A 189 -0.85 1.73 -35.01
C GLY A 189 0.25 1.77 -33.97
N LEU A 190 1.47 1.43 -34.37
CA LEU A 190 2.72 1.69 -33.64
C LEU A 190 3.83 1.91 -34.68
N TYR A 191 4.97 2.50 -34.33
CA TYR A 191 6.11 2.64 -35.24
C TYR A 191 7.48 2.39 -34.59
N GLU A 192 8.43 1.99 -35.44
CA GLU A 192 9.85 2.23 -35.22
C GLU A 192 10.43 3.04 -36.38
N LEU A 193 11.30 4.00 -36.06
CA LEU A 193 11.92 4.92 -37.02
C LEU A 193 13.42 4.63 -37.13
N TYR A 194 13.94 4.70 -38.35
CA TYR A 194 15.34 4.48 -38.68
C TYR A 194 15.87 5.58 -39.60
N ILE A 195 17.12 5.98 -39.38
CA ILE A 195 17.90 6.82 -40.30
C ILE A 195 19.27 6.17 -40.47
N ASN A 196 19.68 5.92 -41.71
CA ASN A 196 20.98 5.31 -42.04
C ASN A 196 21.28 4.05 -41.21
N ALA A 197 20.34 3.09 -41.19
CA ALA A 197 20.34 1.87 -40.38
C ALA A 197 20.26 2.04 -38.85
N GLN A 198 20.36 3.26 -38.32
CA GLN A 198 20.26 3.51 -36.88
C GLN A 198 18.81 3.71 -36.46
N ARG A 199 18.37 2.96 -35.44
CA ARG A 199 17.06 3.17 -34.80
C ARG A 199 17.05 4.52 -34.08
N ILE A 200 15.98 5.28 -34.24
CA ILE A 200 15.82 6.60 -33.62
C ILE A 200 15.12 6.45 -32.27
N GLY A 201 15.82 6.83 -31.21
CA GLY A 201 15.35 6.74 -29.83
C GLY A 201 15.29 5.30 -29.29
N ASP A 202 14.85 5.22 -28.04
CA ASP A 202 14.73 3.99 -27.23
C ASP A 202 13.27 3.62 -26.92
N ARG A 203 12.31 4.44 -27.36
CA ARG A 203 10.87 4.25 -27.16
C ARG A 203 10.39 2.98 -27.85
N VAL A 204 9.49 2.24 -27.23
CA VAL A 204 8.78 1.09 -27.82
C VAL A 204 7.29 1.37 -27.80
N LEU A 205 6.51 0.67 -28.62
CA LEU A 205 5.06 0.85 -28.70
C LEU A 205 4.63 2.34 -28.88
N ALA A 206 5.39 3.10 -29.67
CA ALA A 206 5.13 4.52 -29.91
C ALA A 206 4.22 4.74 -31.14
N PRO A 207 3.41 5.82 -31.19
CA PRO A 207 3.13 6.74 -30.10
C PRO A 207 2.16 6.14 -29.07
N GLY A 208 1.93 6.83 -27.95
CA GLY A 208 0.92 6.42 -26.97
C GLY A 208 -0.49 6.32 -27.59
N ALA A 209 -1.29 5.38 -27.10
CA ALA A 209 -2.64 5.15 -27.62
C ALA A 209 -3.64 6.21 -27.12
N THR A 210 -4.56 6.62 -27.98
CA THR A 210 -5.65 7.58 -27.70
C THR A 210 -6.95 7.11 -28.37
N ASP A 211 -8.03 7.85 -28.20
CA ASP A 211 -9.12 7.83 -29.19
C ASP A 211 -8.66 8.58 -30.45
N TYR A 212 -8.23 7.83 -31.46
CA TYR A 212 -7.67 8.40 -32.70
C TYR A 212 -8.66 9.23 -33.53
N THR A 213 -9.94 9.30 -33.13
CA THR A 213 -10.92 10.22 -33.73
C THR A 213 -11.00 11.57 -33.03
N ARG A 214 -10.35 11.71 -31.88
CA ARG A 214 -10.34 12.92 -31.04
C ARG A 214 -8.95 13.53 -30.99
N SER A 215 -7.94 12.73 -30.69
CA SER A 215 -6.54 13.15 -30.59
C SER A 215 -5.61 12.13 -31.22
N VAL A 216 -4.54 12.61 -31.83
CA VAL A 216 -3.50 11.78 -32.45
C VAL A 216 -2.14 12.30 -32.01
N LEU A 217 -1.39 11.45 -31.30
CA LEU A 217 -0.10 11.83 -30.78
C LEU A 217 0.99 11.79 -31.86
N TYR A 218 1.89 12.77 -31.84
CA TYR A 218 3.16 12.73 -32.56
C TYR A 218 4.34 12.87 -31.60
N ASN A 219 5.49 12.38 -32.04
CA ASN A 219 6.75 12.47 -31.31
C ASN A 219 7.77 13.29 -32.09
N THR A 220 8.70 13.89 -31.35
CA THR A 220 9.75 14.75 -31.90
C THR A 220 11.11 14.23 -31.44
N TYR A 221 12.07 14.14 -32.37
CA TYR A 221 13.44 13.73 -32.08
C TYR A 221 14.44 14.69 -32.72
N ASP A 222 15.50 15.01 -32.00
CA ASP A 222 16.72 15.53 -32.60
C ASP A 222 17.44 14.37 -33.29
N VAL A 223 17.68 14.53 -34.59
CA VAL A 223 18.35 13.53 -35.44
C VAL A 223 19.59 14.10 -36.15
N THR A 224 20.14 15.19 -35.59
CA THR A 224 21.28 15.91 -36.18
C THR A 224 22.47 14.98 -36.40
N ALA A 225 22.79 14.14 -35.42
CA ALA A 225 23.95 13.25 -35.45
C ALA A 225 23.79 12.04 -36.38
N GLN A 226 22.55 11.70 -36.76
CA GLN A 226 22.22 10.54 -37.59
C GLN A 226 22.29 10.83 -39.09
N LEU A 227 22.37 12.10 -39.47
CA LEU A 227 22.48 12.53 -40.86
C LEU A 227 23.93 12.84 -41.23
N LYS A 228 24.26 12.61 -42.50
CA LYS A 228 25.57 12.91 -43.10
C LYS A 228 25.42 13.76 -44.36
N LYS A 229 26.48 14.45 -44.77
CA LYS A 229 26.57 15.03 -46.11
C LYS A 229 26.52 13.90 -47.14
N GLY A 230 25.81 14.11 -48.24
CA GLY A 230 25.59 13.12 -49.30
C GLY A 230 24.31 12.32 -49.08
N ASN A 231 24.33 11.05 -49.47
CA ASN A 231 23.13 10.21 -49.46
C ASN A 231 22.76 9.78 -48.04
N ASN A 232 21.46 9.84 -47.76
CA ASN A 232 20.83 9.38 -46.53
C ASN A 232 19.59 8.55 -46.86
N ALA A 233 19.21 7.67 -45.93
CA ALA A 233 17.94 6.95 -45.98
C ALA A 233 17.19 7.17 -44.68
N ILE A 234 15.89 7.43 -44.79
CA ILE A 234 14.94 7.45 -43.68
C ILE A 234 13.89 6.37 -43.91
N ALA A 235 13.55 5.65 -42.86
CA ALA A 235 12.73 4.46 -42.95
C ALA A 235 11.90 4.27 -41.69
N ALA A 236 10.68 3.75 -41.83
CA ALA A 236 9.80 3.44 -40.71
C ALA A 236 9.11 2.10 -40.94
N VAL A 237 8.90 1.34 -39.86
CA VAL A 237 8.04 0.15 -39.88
C VAL A 237 6.85 0.41 -38.96
N LEU A 238 5.65 0.07 -39.42
CA LEU A 238 4.42 0.24 -38.67
C LEU A 238 3.85 -1.11 -38.19
N GLY A 239 3.49 -1.16 -36.92
CA GLY A 239 2.67 -2.19 -36.30
C GLY A 239 1.20 -1.79 -36.24
N ASN A 240 0.36 -2.72 -35.83
CA ASN A 240 -1.11 -2.60 -35.82
C ASN A 240 -1.62 -1.77 -34.65
N GLY A 241 -1.05 -1.99 -33.46
CA GLY A 241 -1.44 -1.34 -32.21
C GLY A 241 -2.94 -1.37 -31.95
N ARG A 242 -3.46 -0.36 -31.26
CA ARG A 242 -4.92 -0.17 -31.05
C ARG A 242 -5.62 0.47 -32.25
N PHE A 243 -4.87 0.99 -33.22
CA PHE A 243 -5.44 1.67 -34.39
C PHE A 243 -6.14 0.67 -35.33
N PHE A 244 -5.46 -0.44 -35.63
CA PHE A 244 -6.05 -1.59 -36.27
C PHE A 244 -6.52 -2.58 -35.20
N THR A 245 -7.83 -2.86 -35.15
CA THR A 245 -8.37 -3.56 -33.97
C THR A 245 -8.01 -5.04 -33.93
N MET A 246 -7.71 -5.50 -32.71
CA MET A 246 -7.26 -6.87 -32.42
C MET A 246 -8.25 -7.97 -32.79
N ARG A 247 -9.52 -7.59 -32.86
CA ARG A 247 -10.69 -8.44 -33.12
C ARG A 247 -11.52 -7.76 -34.21
N GLN A 248 -10.92 -7.56 -35.38
CA GLN A 248 -11.54 -6.83 -36.49
C GLN A 248 -12.91 -7.43 -36.86
N ASN A 249 -13.92 -6.58 -37.03
CA ASN A 249 -15.31 -6.97 -37.35
C ASN A 249 -15.99 -7.91 -36.32
N TYR A 250 -15.35 -8.21 -35.20
CA TYR A 250 -15.93 -9.00 -34.13
C TYR A 250 -16.69 -8.09 -33.17
N LYS A 251 -18.01 -8.28 -33.09
CA LYS A 251 -18.93 -7.44 -32.28
C LYS A 251 -18.76 -5.93 -32.57
N PRO A 252 -18.98 -5.48 -33.83
CA PRO A 252 -18.67 -4.11 -34.27
C PRO A 252 -19.49 -3.01 -33.57
N LYS A 253 -20.60 -3.35 -32.90
CA LYS A 253 -21.33 -2.42 -32.03
C LYS A 253 -20.65 -2.16 -30.69
N LYS A 254 -19.86 -3.13 -30.20
CA LYS A 254 -19.10 -3.06 -28.94
C LYS A 254 -17.68 -2.56 -29.19
N ILE A 255 -16.96 -3.14 -30.14
CA ILE A 255 -15.53 -2.88 -30.36
C ILE A 255 -15.36 -1.86 -31.47
N ARG A 256 -14.72 -0.74 -31.16
CA ARG A 256 -14.50 0.37 -32.10
C ARG A 256 -13.24 0.15 -32.94
N THR A 257 -13.36 0.34 -34.25
CA THR A 257 -12.26 0.28 -35.23
C THR A 257 -11.90 1.66 -35.77
N PHE A 258 -10.60 1.91 -35.98
CA PHE A 258 -10.10 3.20 -36.51
C PHE A 258 -9.56 3.11 -37.94
N GLY A 259 -8.77 2.08 -38.29
CA GLY A 259 -8.30 1.89 -39.67
C GLY A 259 -7.05 1.03 -39.79
N PHE A 260 -6.40 1.10 -40.96
CA PHE A 260 -5.12 0.43 -41.22
C PHE A 260 -3.92 1.33 -40.85
N PRO A 261 -2.76 0.76 -40.47
CA PRO A 261 -1.59 1.54 -40.10
C PRO A 261 -1.18 2.54 -41.19
N LYS A 262 -0.86 3.77 -40.77
CA LYS A 262 -0.49 4.89 -41.67
C LYS A 262 0.52 5.83 -41.04
N LEU A 263 1.36 6.45 -41.85
CA LEU A 263 2.50 7.28 -41.44
C LEU A 263 2.31 8.74 -41.83
N LEU A 264 2.60 9.63 -40.88
CA LEU A 264 2.89 11.03 -41.12
C LEU A 264 4.29 11.34 -40.58
N LEU A 265 5.20 11.79 -41.43
CA LEU A 265 6.55 12.13 -41.01
C LEU A 265 7.09 13.36 -41.75
N GLN A 266 7.71 14.25 -40.97
CA GLN A 266 8.38 15.44 -41.46
C GLN A 266 9.76 15.58 -40.81
N LEU A 267 10.82 15.46 -41.60
CA LEU A 267 12.20 15.76 -41.22
C LEU A 267 12.56 17.16 -41.72
N GLU A 268 12.98 18.04 -40.83
CA GLU A 268 13.48 19.38 -41.14
C GLU A 268 14.98 19.46 -40.86
N ILE A 269 15.75 19.90 -41.86
CA ILE A 269 17.20 19.98 -41.85
C ILE A 269 17.60 21.44 -42.04
N GLU A 270 18.47 21.95 -41.19
CA GLU A 270 19.19 23.21 -41.37
C GLU A 270 20.67 22.90 -41.64
N TYR A 271 21.22 23.50 -42.70
CA TYR A 271 22.62 23.35 -43.09
C TYR A 271 23.50 24.42 -42.45
N THR A 272 24.82 24.20 -42.46
CA THR A 272 25.80 25.14 -41.88
C THR A 272 25.79 26.52 -42.51
N ASN A 273 25.36 26.66 -43.77
CA ASN A 273 25.18 27.96 -44.44
C ASN A 273 23.81 28.61 -44.20
N GLY A 274 22.95 28.01 -43.37
CA GLY A 274 21.62 28.52 -43.03
C GLY A 274 20.48 28.11 -43.98
N THR A 275 20.76 27.47 -45.11
CA THR A 275 19.67 26.94 -45.96
C THR A 275 18.98 25.75 -45.30
N LYS A 276 17.74 25.49 -45.69
CA LYS A 276 16.90 24.44 -45.08
C LYS A 276 16.37 23.48 -46.13
N GLN A 277 16.25 22.21 -45.76
CA GLN A 277 15.59 21.18 -46.56
C GLN A 277 14.55 20.47 -45.70
N ARG A 278 13.46 20.07 -46.32
CA ARG A 278 12.41 19.28 -45.68
C ARG A 278 12.23 17.97 -46.44
N ILE A 279 12.25 16.86 -45.72
CA ILE A 279 11.89 15.54 -46.23
C ILE A 279 10.55 15.17 -45.61
N VAL A 280 9.54 14.97 -46.44
CA VAL A 280 8.17 14.71 -46.00
C VAL A 280 7.66 13.37 -46.52
N THR A 281 6.71 12.77 -45.82
CA THR A 281 5.86 11.68 -46.34
C THR A 281 4.96 12.19 -47.46
N ASP A 282 5.04 11.52 -48.60
CA ASP A 282 4.38 11.83 -49.88
C ASP A 282 4.46 10.60 -50.80
N GLY A 283 3.98 10.72 -52.05
CA GLY A 283 3.99 9.62 -53.02
C GLY A 283 5.37 9.19 -53.55
N SER A 284 6.45 9.88 -53.17
CA SER A 284 7.82 9.49 -53.56
C SER A 284 8.45 8.44 -52.63
N TRP A 285 7.81 8.15 -51.50
CA TRP A 285 8.22 7.04 -50.63
C TRP A 285 7.97 5.69 -51.32
N LYS A 286 8.64 4.67 -50.82
CA LYS A 286 8.41 3.27 -51.18
C LYS A 286 7.88 2.51 -49.98
N MET A 287 7.03 1.52 -50.23
CA MET A 287 6.41 0.70 -49.20
C MET A 287 6.37 -0.78 -49.58
N THR A 288 6.49 -1.66 -48.59
CA THR A 288 6.15 -3.08 -48.74
C THR A 288 5.44 -3.61 -47.49
N ALA A 289 4.62 -4.65 -47.67
CA ALA A 289 4.01 -5.45 -46.61
C ALA A 289 4.57 -6.88 -46.59
N ASP A 290 5.44 -7.25 -47.53
CA ASP A 290 6.09 -8.56 -47.58
C ASP A 290 7.41 -8.56 -46.79
N GLY A 291 7.37 -8.07 -45.55
CA GLY A 291 8.51 -8.06 -44.64
C GLY A 291 8.50 -9.23 -43.64
N PRO A 292 9.45 -9.27 -42.69
CA PRO A 292 9.59 -10.38 -41.76
C PRO A 292 8.51 -10.45 -40.68
N ILE A 293 7.99 -9.31 -40.20
CA ILE A 293 6.86 -9.29 -39.26
C ILE A 293 5.56 -9.61 -40.01
N ARG A 294 5.14 -10.87 -39.96
CA ARG A 294 3.98 -11.41 -40.71
C ARG A 294 2.66 -11.09 -40.04
N THR A 295 2.64 -10.97 -38.72
CA THR A 295 1.53 -10.42 -37.96
C THR A 295 2.02 -9.91 -36.62
N ASN A 296 1.38 -8.86 -36.09
CA ASN A 296 1.60 -8.36 -34.74
C ASN A 296 0.26 -7.99 -34.13
N ASN A 297 -0.23 -8.81 -33.20
CA ASN A 297 -1.52 -8.64 -32.57
C ASN A 297 -1.30 -8.63 -31.06
N GLU A 298 -1.45 -7.48 -30.40
CA GLU A 298 -1.43 -7.31 -28.94
C GLU A 298 -2.05 -8.48 -28.15
N TYR A 299 -3.18 -9.08 -28.56
CA TYR A 299 -3.76 -10.23 -27.85
C TYR A 299 -3.16 -11.58 -28.25
N ASP A 300 -2.79 -11.74 -29.52
CA ASP A 300 -2.44 -13.06 -30.07
C ASP A 300 -0.94 -13.31 -30.21
N GLY A 301 -0.12 -12.26 -30.20
CA GLY A 301 1.34 -12.27 -30.34
C GLY A 301 1.86 -11.84 -31.71
N GLU A 302 3.16 -12.00 -31.91
CA GLU A 302 3.86 -11.66 -33.15
C GLU A 302 4.42 -12.90 -33.84
N GLU A 303 4.24 -12.96 -35.16
CA GLU A 303 4.88 -13.97 -35.99
C GLU A 303 5.91 -13.31 -36.88
N TYR A 304 7.14 -13.81 -36.81
CA TYR A 304 8.30 -13.30 -37.52
C TYR A 304 8.91 -14.39 -38.38
N ASP A 305 9.15 -14.09 -39.66
CA ASP A 305 9.83 -14.96 -40.60
C ASP A 305 11.16 -14.33 -41.04
N ALA A 306 12.27 -14.83 -40.50
CA ALA A 306 13.60 -14.33 -40.79
C ALA A 306 14.01 -14.57 -42.26
N ASN A 307 13.34 -15.48 -42.98
CA ASN A 307 13.56 -15.68 -44.42
C ASN A 307 13.07 -14.50 -45.26
N LYS A 308 12.26 -13.61 -44.67
CA LYS A 308 11.71 -12.41 -45.29
C LYS A 308 12.45 -11.14 -44.87
N GLU A 309 13.57 -11.25 -44.14
CA GLU A 309 14.40 -10.10 -43.78
C GLU A 309 14.97 -9.40 -45.01
N MET A 310 14.84 -8.09 -45.04
CA MET A 310 15.29 -7.25 -46.14
C MET A 310 16.58 -6.54 -45.72
N THR A 311 17.72 -7.25 -45.75
CA THR A 311 19.01 -6.71 -45.27
C THR A 311 19.32 -5.34 -45.89
N GLY A 312 19.56 -4.34 -45.04
CA GLY A 312 19.89 -2.98 -45.44
C GLY A 312 18.71 -2.11 -45.91
N TRP A 313 17.45 -2.56 -45.81
CA TRP A 313 16.26 -1.80 -46.28
C TRP A 313 16.16 -0.37 -45.72
N ASN A 314 16.64 -0.17 -44.50
CA ASN A 314 16.66 1.09 -43.76
C ASN A 314 17.98 1.88 -43.94
N ASN A 315 18.83 1.50 -44.89
CA ASN A 315 20.08 2.16 -45.21
C ASN A 315 20.11 2.69 -46.67
N THR A 316 21.13 3.48 -46.97
CA THR A 316 21.42 3.94 -48.34
C THR A 316 21.88 2.79 -49.23
N GLY A 317 21.55 2.84 -50.53
CA GLY A 317 22.01 1.85 -51.51
C GLY A 317 21.16 0.57 -51.61
N PHE A 318 20.11 0.45 -50.80
CA PHE A 318 19.15 -0.65 -50.92
C PHE A 318 18.33 -0.52 -52.21
N ASN A 319 18.18 -1.64 -52.94
CA ASN A 319 17.35 -1.74 -54.14
C ASN A 319 15.88 -1.98 -53.76
N ASP A 320 15.06 -0.94 -53.86
CA ASP A 320 13.63 -0.97 -53.57
C ASP A 320 12.76 -0.90 -54.82
N ASN A 321 13.28 -1.29 -55.99
CA ASN A 321 12.51 -1.29 -57.24
C ASN A 321 11.29 -2.22 -57.20
N SER A 322 11.34 -3.30 -56.41
CA SER A 322 10.21 -4.20 -56.17
C SER A 322 9.19 -3.68 -55.16
N TRP A 323 9.49 -2.58 -54.46
CA TRP A 323 8.57 -1.98 -53.50
C TRP A 323 7.56 -1.09 -54.23
N GLN A 324 6.31 -1.20 -53.80
CA GLN A 324 5.22 -0.38 -54.33
C GLN A 324 5.31 1.05 -53.80
N GLN A 325 4.63 1.98 -54.47
CA GLN A 325 4.37 3.30 -53.90
C GLN A 325 3.28 3.19 -52.83
N PRO A 326 3.40 3.91 -51.71
CA PRO A 326 2.31 3.99 -50.74
C PRO A 326 1.16 4.83 -51.30
N GLN A 327 -0.04 4.60 -50.77
CA GLN A 327 -1.21 5.41 -51.08
C GLN A 327 -1.20 6.69 -50.26
N LEU A 328 -1.66 7.80 -50.83
CA LEU A 328 -2.12 8.94 -50.04
C LEU A 328 -3.43 8.53 -49.37
N VAL A 329 -3.43 8.45 -48.05
CA VAL A 329 -4.57 7.97 -47.27
C VAL A 329 -5.23 9.10 -46.50
N GLN A 330 -6.50 8.91 -46.13
CA GLN A 330 -7.22 9.87 -45.32
C GLN A 330 -6.54 10.01 -43.94
N ALA A 331 -6.42 11.28 -43.51
CA ALA A 331 -5.98 11.61 -42.16
C ALA A 331 -6.94 10.99 -41.11
N PRO A 332 -6.45 10.60 -39.93
CA PRO A 332 -7.32 10.24 -38.80
C PRO A 332 -8.23 11.42 -38.43
N GLY A 333 -9.35 11.12 -37.76
CA GLY A 333 -10.29 12.17 -37.34
C GLY A 333 -9.75 13.08 -36.23
N GLY A 334 -8.79 12.59 -35.43
CA GLY A 334 -8.28 13.31 -34.26
C GLY A 334 -7.28 14.43 -34.57
N ARG A 335 -7.18 15.38 -33.63
CA ARG A 335 -6.23 16.50 -33.70
C ARG A 335 -4.81 16.02 -33.40
N LEU A 336 -3.87 16.37 -34.30
CA LEU A 336 -2.44 16.16 -34.06
C LEU A 336 -1.98 16.97 -32.84
N THR A 337 -1.43 16.27 -31.86
CA THR A 337 -1.03 16.82 -30.55
C THR A 337 0.33 16.22 -30.14
N ALA A 338 1.18 17.01 -29.49
CA ALA A 338 2.45 16.49 -28.99
C ALA A 338 2.20 15.49 -27.85
N GLN A 339 2.97 14.40 -27.80
CA GLN A 339 2.91 13.49 -26.66
C GLN A 339 3.60 14.12 -25.45
N MET A 340 2.82 14.42 -24.40
CA MET A 340 3.27 15.10 -23.18
C MET A 340 3.41 14.18 -21.96
N ASN A 341 3.05 12.89 -22.07
CA ASN A 341 3.35 11.88 -21.05
C ASN A 341 4.65 11.13 -21.39
N GLU A 342 5.20 10.47 -20.38
CA GLU A 342 6.39 9.63 -20.49
C GLU A 342 6.21 8.56 -21.58
N PRO A 343 7.23 8.29 -22.40
CA PRO A 343 7.14 7.28 -23.44
C PRO A 343 7.24 5.87 -22.86
N ILE A 344 6.68 4.88 -23.54
CA ILE A 344 6.85 3.47 -23.19
C ILE A 344 8.27 3.02 -23.59
N LYS A 345 8.96 2.31 -22.70
CA LYS A 345 10.33 1.81 -22.89
C LYS A 345 10.48 0.37 -22.39
N ILE A 346 11.62 -0.24 -22.73
CA ILE A 346 12.11 -1.41 -22.00
C ILE A 346 12.76 -0.88 -20.72
N MET A 347 12.10 -1.08 -19.59
CA MET A 347 12.50 -0.53 -18.30
C MET A 347 13.47 -1.43 -17.55
N GLN A 348 13.37 -2.75 -17.76
CA GLN A 348 14.26 -3.73 -17.15
C GLN A 348 14.46 -4.93 -18.08
N THR A 349 15.65 -5.52 -18.06
CA THR A 349 15.89 -6.87 -18.61
C THR A 349 16.05 -7.85 -17.45
N ILE A 350 15.27 -8.93 -17.44
CA ILE A 350 15.34 -10.00 -16.44
C ILE A 350 15.63 -11.34 -17.10
N LYS A 351 16.33 -12.23 -16.40
CA LYS A 351 16.60 -13.60 -16.86
C LYS A 351 15.58 -14.58 -16.29
N PRO A 352 15.22 -15.65 -17.02
CA PRO A 352 14.46 -16.74 -16.45
C PRO A 352 15.24 -17.42 -15.32
N VAL A 353 14.52 -17.91 -14.32
CA VAL A 353 15.11 -18.58 -13.15
C VAL A 353 15.23 -20.09 -13.37
N ASN A 354 14.40 -20.67 -14.26
CA ASN A 354 14.41 -22.11 -14.51
C ASN A 354 13.80 -22.47 -15.89
N ILE A 355 14.23 -23.59 -16.46
CA ILE A 355 13.59 -24.26 -17.61
C ILE A 355 13.47 -25.75 -17.32
N THR A 356 12.26 -26.29 -17.38
CA THR A 356 11.97 -27.71 -17.16
C THR A 356 11.40 -28.35 -18.41
N ARG A 357 11.85 -29.57 -18.73
CA ARG A 357 11.26 -30.37 -19.81
C ARG A 357 9.93 -30.98 -19.33
N LEU A 358 8.84 -30.64 -19.97
CA LEU A 358 7.51 -31.18 -19.65
C LEU A 358 7.31 -32.55 -20.33
N LYS A 359 7.63 -32.63 -21.62
CA LYS A 359 7.59 -33.86 -22.43
C LYS A 359 8.56 -33.72 -23.62
N PRO A 360 8.82 -34.76 -24.43
CA PRO A 360 9.73 -34.62 -25.58
C PRO A 360 9.37 -33.44 -26.49
N GLY A 361 10.32 -32.51 -26.67
CA GLY A 361 10.16 -31.33 -27.52
C GLY A 361 9.34 -30.17 -26.92
N VAL A 362 8.91 -30.27 -25.65
CA VAL A 362 8.12 -29.23 -24.96
C VAL A 362 8.76 -28.88 -23.63
N PHE A 363 9.08 -27.59 -23.45
CA PHE A 363 9.73 -27.07 -22.25
C PHE A 363 8.88 -25.95 -21.63
N ILE A 364 8.95 -25.82 -20.31
CA ILE A 364 8.32 -24.75 -19.53
C ILE A 364 9.42 -23.93 -18.89
N MET A 365 9.44 -22.64 -19.18
CA MET A 365 10.35 -21.67 -18.59
C MET A 365 9.61 -20.87 -17.51
N ASP A 366 10.24 -20.66 -16.35
CA ASP A 366 9.77 -19.79 -15.28
C ASP A 366 10.62 -18.51 -15.24
N MET A 367 9.97 -17.35 -15.39
CA MET A 367 10.62 -16.04 -15.23
C MET A 367 10.85 -15.66 -13.75
N GLY A 368 10.25 -16.39 -12.81
CA GLY A 368 10.28 -16.11 -11.36
C GLY A 368 9.39 -14.94 -10.93
N GLN A 369 8.82 -14.22 -11.89
CA GLN A 369 7.98 -13.04 -11.71
C GLN A 369 6.94 -12.98 -12.84
N ASN A 370 5.67 -12.77 -12.49
CA ASN A 370 4.65 -12.35 -13.43
C ASN A 370 4.96 -10.92 -13.90
N MET A 371 5.56 -10.80 -15.09
CA MET A 371 6.02 -9.56 -15.69
C MET A 371 5.18 -9.20 -16.91
N VAL A 372 5.28 -7.95 -17.37
CA VAL A 372 4.69 -7.53 -18.64
C VAL A 372 5.76 -7.04 -19.59
N GLY A 373 5.71 -7.57 -20.81
CA GLY A 373 6.60 -7.15 -21.88
C GLY A 373 6.78 -8.24 -22.91
N ARG A 374 8.02 -8.47 -23.35
CA ARG A 374 8.33 -9.45 -24.40
C ARG A 374 9.52 -10.32 -24.06
N LEU A 375 9.67 -11.43 -24.76
CA LEU A 375 10.81 -12.32 -24.64
C LEU A 375 11.76 -12.15 -25.83
N GLN A 376 13.04 -11.95 -25.55
CA GLN A 376 14.11 -12.10 -26.53
C GLN A 376 14.57 -13.55 -26.54
N LEU A 377 14.74 -14.10 -27.73
CA LEU A 377 15.21 -15.45 -28.04
C LEU A 377 16.57 -15.35 -28.73
N ARG A 378 17.52 -16.19 -28.32
CA ARG A 378 18.76 -16.49 -29.02
C ARG A 378 18.74 -17.97 -29.40
N VAL A 379 18.87 -18.28 -30.68
CA VAL A 379 18.70 -19.67 -31.16
C VAL A 379 19.53 -19.95 -32.41
N GLN A 380 20.02 -21.17 -32.55
CA GLN A 380 20.61 -21.69 -33.79
C GLN A 380 19.71 -22.80 -34.32
N ALA A 381 18.82 -22.47 -35.24
CA ALA A 381 17.83 -23.39 -35.81
C ALA A 381 18.05 -23.56 -37.32
N GLY A 382 17.51 -24.64 -37.90
CA GLY A 382 17.56 -24.85 -39.34
C GLY A 382 16.71 -23.83 -40.10
N LYS A 383 17.06 -23.54 -41.35
CA LYS A 383 16.25 -22.65 -42.22
C LYS A 383 14.80 -23.14 -42.30
N GLY A 384 13.85 -22.25 -42.03
CA GLY A 384 12.42 -22.55 -42.04
C GLY A 384 11.91 -23.27 -40.77
N GLN A 385 12.80 -23.66 -39.85
CA GLN A 385 12.40 -24.19 -38.55
C GLN A 385 11.76 -23.09 -37.72
N GLN A 386 10.64 -23.41 -37.07
CA GLN A 386 9.91 -22.46 -36.24
C GLN A 386 10.05 -22.78 -34.76
N VAL A 387 10.40 -21.77 -33.96
CA VAL A 387 10.32 -21.78 -32.51
C VAL A 387 9.03 -21.05 -32.11
N GLN A 388 8.20 -21.69 -31.30
CA GLN A 388 6.96 -21.11 -30.76
C GLN A 388 7.09 -20.90 -29.26
N LEU A 389 6.61 -19.74 -28.80
CA LEU A 389 6.60 -19.32 -27.40
C LEU A 389 5.15 -18.97 -27.01
N ARG A 390 4.56 -19.74 -26.08
CA ARG A 390 3.23 -19.47 -25.53
C ARG A 390 3.35 -18.98 -24.10
N PHE A 391 2.53 -18.00 -23.72
CA PHE A 391 2.70 -17.30 -22.44
C PHE A 391 1.52 -17.55 -21.49
N ALA A 392 1.80 -17.65 -20.19
CA ALA A 392 0.77 -17.71 -19.14
C ALA A 392 1.24 -17.13 -17.81
N GLU A 393 0.28 -16.77 -16.95
CA GLU A 393 0.55 -16.26 -15.59
C GLU A 393 0.85 -17.37 -14.59
N SER A 394 0.24 -18.55 -14.78
CA SER A 394 0.34 -19.70 -13.88
C SER A 394 0.38 -21.03 -14.64
N LEU A 395 0.67 -22.09 -13.89
CA LEU A 395 0.68 -23.47 -14.37
C LEU A 395 -0.49 -24.26 -13.77
N GLN A 396 -0.92 -25.27 -14.50
CA GLN A 396 -1.76 -26.35 -13.97
C GLN A 396 -0.94 -27.26 -13.05
N PRO A 397 -1.58 -28.08 -12.19
CA PRO A 397 -0.87 -29.08 -11.38
C PRO A 397 -0.02 -30.07 -12.20
N THR A 398 -0.38 -30.28 -13.47
CA THR A 398 0.38 -31.12 -14.43
C THR A 398 1.69 -30.47 -14.91
N GLY A 399 1.92 -29.19 -14.62
CA GLY A 399 3.02 -28.39 -15.14
C GLY A 399 2.75 -27.72 -16.49
N GLU A 400 1.62 -28.02 -17.14
CA GLU A 400 1.18 -27.34 -18.36
C GLU A 400 0.77 -25.88 -18.08
N LEU A 401 0.84 -25.01 -19.09
CA LEU A 401 0.36 -23.63 -18.94
C LEU A 401 -1.14 -23.61 -18.56
N TYR A 402 -1.51 -22.75 -17.61
CA TYR A 402 -2.91 -22.42 -17.36
C TYR A 402 -3.33 -21.25 -18.25
N VAL A 403 -4.10 -21.54 -19.30
CA VAL A 403 -4.47 -20.55 -20.33
C VAL A 403 -5.97 -20.21 -20.35
N ALA A 404 -6.77 -20.87 -19.50
CA ALA A 404 -8.23 -20.68 -19.51
C ALA A 404 -8.62 -19.22 -19.17
N ASN A 405 -7.88 -18.56 -18.27
CA ASN A 405 -8.13 -17.17 -17.88
C ASN A 405 -7.73 -16.13 -18.94
N LEU A 406 -6.98 -16.54 -19.97
CA LEU A 406 -6.61 -15.70 -21.11
C LEU A 406 -7.79 -15.54 -22.09
N ARG A 407 -8.84 -16.36 -21.91
CA ARG A 407 -10.05 -16.41 -22.74
C ARG A 407 -9.69 -16.75 -24.20
N ASP A 408 -9.98 -15.86 -25.14
CA ASP A 408 -9.62 -16.07 -26.55
C ASP A 408 -8.30 -15.41 -26.98
N ALA A 409 -7.54 -14.80 -26.06
CA ALA A 409 -6.21 -14.29 -26.38
C ALA A 409 -5.25 -15.46 -26.61
N ARG A 410 -4.62 -15.51 -27.78
CA ARG A 410 -3.70 -16.63 -28.10
C ARG A 410 -2.35 -16.48 -27.40
N VAL A 411 -1.90 -15.25 -27.12
CA VAL A 411 -0.62 -14.93 -26.48
C VAL A 411 0.51 -15.88 -26.91
N THR A 412 0.80 -15.88 -28.21
CA THR A 412 1.76 -16.79 -28.83
C THR A 412 2.66 -16.05 -29.81
N ASP A 413 3.95 -16.11 -29.55
CA ASP A 413 4.99 -15.60 -30.43
C ASP A 413 5.58 -16.74 -31.28
N ARG A 414 5.84 -16.48 -32.56
CA ARG A 414 6.44 -17.47 -33.49
C ARG A 414 7.61 -16.87 -34.23
N TYR A 415 8.73 -17.57 -34.21
CA TYR A 415 9.94 -17.19 -34.93
C TYR A 415 10.36 -18.28 -35.91
N THR A 416 10.35 -17.98 -37.20
CA THR A 416 10.87 -18.87 -38.25
C THR A 416 12.28 -18.46 -38.60
N ALA A 417 13.25 -19.34 -38.36
CA ALA A 417 14.68 -19.09 -38.54
C ALA A 417 15.10 -19.05 -40.02
N ASN A 418 16.15 -18.29 -40.34
CA ASN A 418 16.75 -18.25 -41.67
C ASN A 418 17.91 -19.26 -41.83
N GLY A 419 18.43 -19.80 -40.73
CA GLY A 419 19.46 -20.84 -40.72
C GLY A 419 20.90 -20.33 -40.82
N ASN A 420 21.13 -19.02 -40.71
CA ASN A 420 22.45 -18.39 -40.88
C ASN A 420 23.22 -18.28 -39.54
N GLY A 421 23.30 -19.38 -38.79
CA GLY A 421 24.03 -19.44 -37.52
C GLY A 421 23.15 -19.11 -36.31
N VAL A 422 23.72 -18.40 -35.34
CA VAL A 422 23.01 -18.01 -34.10
C VAL A 422 22.23 -16.72 -34.37
N GLU A 423 20.92 -16.81 -34.37
CA GLU A 423 20.00 -15.70 -34.58
C GLU A 423 19.51 -15.13 -33.23
N THR A 424 19.21 -13.83 -33.19
CA THR A 424 18.61 -13.17 -32.02
C THR A 424 17.37 -12.41 -32.44
N TRP A 425 16.26 -12.68 -31.77
CA TRP A 425 14.97 -12.11 -32.12
C TRP A 425 14.16 -11.75 -30.88
N GLN A 426 13.34 -10.71 -30.98
CA GLN A 426 12.30 -10.37 -30.03
C GLN A 426 11.14 -9.73 -30.80
N PRO A 427 9.89 -9.89 -30.35
CA PRO A 427 8.76 -9.30 -31.06
C PRO A 427 8.79 -7.77 -30.95
N THR A 428 8.32 -7.04 -31.96
CA THR A 428 8.48 -5.58 -32.03
C THR A 428 7.27 -4.83 -31.46
N PHE A 429 6.05 -5.25 -31.81
CA PHE A 429 4.84 -4.45 -31.63
C PHE A 429 3.80 -5.04 -30.67
N VAL A 430 4.17 -6.05 -29.90
CA VAL A 430 3.30 -6.71 -28.93
C VAL A 430 3.94 -6.78 -27.55
N TYR A 431 3.11 -7.07 -26.55
CA TYR A 431 3.52 -7.43 -25.21
C TYR A 431 2.56 -8.48 -24.64
N HIS A 432 3.02 -9.22 -23.63
CA HIS A 432 2.28 -10.24 -22.91
C HIS A 432 2.43 -10.00 -21.40
N GLY A 433 1.42 -10.35 -20.62
CA GLY A 433 1.54 -10.52 -19.16
C GLY A 433 1.75 -11.99 -18.83
N PHE A 434 2.89 -12.33 -18.24
CA PHE A 434 3.28 -13.73 -18.03
C PHE A 434 4.35 -13.91 -16.95
N ARG A 435 4.33 -15.10 -16.34
CA ARG A 435 5.45 -15.65 -15.58
C ARG A 435 6.06 -16.85 -16.28
N TYR A 436 5.22 -17.65 -16.95
CA TYR A 436 5.61 -18.92 -17.54
C TYR A 436 5.54 -18.86 -19.06
N VAL A 437 6.47 -19.56 -19.71
CA VAL A 437 6.53 -19.68 -21.17
C VAL A 437 6.67 -21.14 -21.57
N GLU A 438 5.78 -21.63 -22.42
CA GLU A 438 5.95 -22.91 -23.12
C GLU A 438 6.77 -22.70 -24.38
N ILE A 439 7.84 -23.48 -24.54
CA ILE A 439 8.76 -23.44 -25.67
C ILE A 439 8.60 -24.74 -26.45
N THR A 440 8.25 -24.61 -27.73
CA THR A 440 8.16 -25.74 -28.68
C THR A 440 8.89 -25.43 -29.98
N GLY A 441 9.35 -26.49 -30.67
CA GLY A 441 10.12 -26.34 -31.92
C GLY A 441 11.57 -25.86 -31.75
N TYR A 442 12.03 -25.70 -30.51
CA TYR A 442 13.42 -25.34 -30.20
C TYR A 442 14.40 -26.46 -30.62
N PRO A 443 15.54 -26.14 -31.27
CA PRO A 443 16.54 -27.13 -31.67
C PRO A 443 17.30 -27.67 -30.45
N GLY A 444 16.98 -28.90 -30.03
CA GLY A 444 17.63 -29.54 -28.89
C GLY A 444 16.99 -29.16 -27.55
N THR A 445 17.81 -28.79 -26.57
CA THR A 445 17.35 -28.39 -25.22
C THR A 445 17.66 -26.91 -24.97
N PRO A 446 16.64 -26.08 -24.70
CA PRO A 446 16.86 -24.67 -24.39
C PRO A 446 17.57 -24.46 -23.05
N ASN A 447 18.39 -23.41 -22.97
CA ASN A 447 19.06 -22.93 -21.77
C ASN A 447 18.47 -21.57 -21.33
N VAL A 448 18.50 -21.28 -20.02
CA VAL A 448 18.06 -19.98 -19.48
C VAL A 448 18.77 -18.77 -20.12
N ASN A 449 20.02 -18.93 -20.58
CA ASN A 449 20.78 -17.86 -21.24
C ASN A 449 20.39 -17.62 -22.71
N ASP A 450 19.53 -18.46 -23.26
CA ASP A 450 18.97 -18.26 -24.60
C ASP A 450 17.84 -17.21 -24.58
N PHE A 451 17.40 -16.79 -23.38
CA PHE A 451 16.23 -15.95 -23.21
C PHE A 451 16.47 -14.76 -22.30
N GLU A 452 15.83 -13.65 -22.64
CA GLU A 452 15.77 -12.46 -21.78
C GLU A 452 14.35 -11.87 -21.78
N GLY A 453 13.76 -11.69 -20.61
CA GLY A 453 12.50 -10.97 -20.43
C GLY A 453 12.75 -9.47 -20.46
N LYS A 454 12.11 -8.77 -21.40
CA LYS A 454 12.16 -7.31 -21.54
C LYS A 454 10.89 -6.72 -20.92
N VAL A 455 11.00 -6.17 -19.71
CA VAL A 455 9.89 -5.56 -18.98
C VAL A 455 9.56 -4.21 -19.61
N ILE A 456 8.29 -4.01 -19.99
CA ILE A 456 7.84 -2.86 -20.78
C ILE A 456 6.71 -2.12 -20.05
N TYR A 457 6.93 -0.84 -19.78
CA TYR A 457 5.94 0.13 -19.32
C TYR A 457 6.44 1.56 -19.60
N ASP A 458 5.63 2.57 -19.28
CA ASP A 458 5.98 3.98 -19.37
C ASP A 458 7.27 4.30 -18.58
N ASP A 459 8.09 5.25 -19.06
CA ASP A 459 9.36 5.70 -18.46
C ASP A 459 9.14 6.50 -17.16
N LEU A 460 8.43 5.89 -16.22
CA LEU A 460 8.06 6.46 -14.94
C LEU A 460 9.14 6.16 -13.90
N ALA A 461 9.62 7.21 -13.25
CA ALA A 461 10.52 7.06 -12.12
C ALA A 461 9.82 6.32 -10.96
N THR A 462 10.51 5.38 -10.32
CA THR A 462 10.09 4.86 -9.02
C THR A 462 10.35 5.95 -7.97
N THR A 463 9.28 6.49 -7.39
CA THR A 463 9.33 7.62 -6.46
C THR A 463 9.26 7.19 -5.00
N GLY A 464 8.81 5.97 -4.69
CA GLY A 464 8.67 5.52 -3.31
C GLY A 464 9.24 4.13 -3.02
N THR A 465 9.73 3.98 -1.80
CA THR A 465 10.18 2.70 -1.23
C THR A 465 9.50 2.46 0.10
N PHE A 466 9.24 1.19 0.43
CA PHE A 466 8.63 0.81 1.69
C PHE A 466 9.14 -0.56 2.14
N GLU A 467 9.56 -0.65 3.38
CA GLU A 467 10.05 -1.89 4.00
C GLU A 467 9.64 -1.93 5.47
N THR A 468 9.31 -3.12 5.96
CA THR A 468 8.90 -3.35 7.35
C THR A 468 9.59 -4.59 7.91
N SER A 469 9.45 -4.83 9.21
CA SER A 469 9.86 -6.09 9.83
C SER A 469 9.00 -7.30 9.45
N ASN A 470 7.88 -7.12 8.72
CA ASN A 470 7.00 -8.21 8.28
C ASN A 470 7.23 -8.53 6.79
N GLY A 471 7.81 -9.70 6.51
CA GLY A 471 8.13 -10.15 5.15
C GLY A 471 6.91 -10.34 4.24
N ILE A 472 5.71 -10.62 4.78
CA ILE A 472 4.47 -10.70 3.99
C ILE A 472 4.07 -9.32 3.49
N VAL A 473 4.07 -8.31 4.37
CA VAL A 473 3.78 -6.92 4.01
C VAL A 473 4.75 -6.41 2.95
N ASN A 474 6.04 -6.69 3.10
CA ASN A 474 7.06 -6.32 2.11
C ASN A 474 6.81 -6.98 0.76
N ARG A 475 6.37 -8.25 0.76
CA ARG A 475 6.01 -8.96 -0.48
C ARG A 475 4.76 -8.38 -1.12
N ILE A 476 3.74 -8.01 -0.35
CA ILE A 476 2.52 -7.37 -0.86
C ILE A 476 2.87 -6.04 -1.55
N HIS A 477 3.70 -5.21 -0.93
CA HIS A 477 4.19 -3.96 -1.55
C HIS A 477 4.91 -4.21 -2.88
N LYS A 478 5.81 -5.20 -2.90
CA LYS A 478 6.53 -5.60 -4.12
C LYS A 478 5.57 -6.11 -5.21
N ASN A 479 4.56 -6.90 -4.83
CA ASN A 479 3.54 -7.39 -5.75
C ASN A 479 2.70 -6.23 -6.31
N ALA A 480 2.38 -5.23 -5.50
CA ALA A 480 1.71 -4.00 -5.94
C ALA A 480 2.57 -3.24 -6.95
N TRP A 481 3.86 -3.05 -6.69
CA TRP A 481 4.80 -2.40 -7.61
C TRP A 481 4.83 -3.10 -8.99
N TRP A 482 4.93 -4.44 -9.00
CA TRP A 482 4.90 -5.21 -10.24
C TRP A 482 3.54 -5.13 -10.94
N GLY A 483 2.44 -5.20 -10.20
CA GLY A 483 1.09 -5.10 -10.76
C GLY A 483 0.80 -3.74 -11.38
N ILE A 484 1.23 -2.66 -10.74
CA ILE A 484 1.01 -1.29 -11.23
C ILE A 484 1.86 -1.02 -12.49
N SER A 485 3.17 -1.28 -12.43
CA SER A 485 4.04 -1.11 -13.62
C SER A 485 3.57 -1.95 -14.82
N SER A 486 3.11 -3.18 -14.57
CA SER A 486 2.54 -4.08 -15.58
C SER A 486 1.38 -3.44 -16.36
N ASN A 487 0.55 -2.66 -15.68
CA ASN A 487 -0.72 -2.14 -16.19
C ASN A 487 -0.64 -0.71 -16.75
N TYR A 488 0.56 -0.13 -16.89
CA TYR A 488 0.73 1.14 -17.61
C TYR A 488 1.25 0.93 -19.04
N LYS A 489 0.50 1.45 -20.03
CA LYS A 489 0.83 1.43 -21.46
C LYS A 489 0.41 2.73 -22.16
N GLY A 490 0.86 3.88 -21.65
CA GLY A 490 0.41 5.21 -22.07
C GLY A 490 -1.01 5.57 -21.61
N MET A 491 -1.63 4.66 -20.86
CA MET A 491 -2.87 4.74 -20.13
C MET A 491 -2.87 3.61 -19.08
N PRO A 492 -3.62 3.76 -17.97
CA PRO A 492 -3.76 2.71 -16.97
C PRO A 492 -4.76 1.64 -17.43
N LEU A 493 -4.43 0.35 -17.28
CA LEU A 493 -5.20 -0.82 -17.73
C LEU A 493 -5.71 -1.66 -16.56
N ASP A 494 -6.79 -2.42 -16.77
CA ASP A 494 -7.26 -3.43 -15.80
C ASP A 494 -6.25 -4.55 -15.60
N CYS A 495 -5.86 -5.18 -16.70
CA CYS A 495 -4.96 -6.32 -16.73
C CYS A 495 -4.14 -6.36 -18.04
N PRO A 496 -2.97 -7.01 -18.07
CA PRO A 496 -2.06 -6.93 -19.22
C PRO A 496 -2.01 -8.17 -20.13
N GLN A 497 -2.74 -9.25 -19.81
CA GLN A 497 -2.55 -10.58 -20.41
C GLN A 497 -3.69 -11.04 -21.31
N ARG A 498 -4.96 -10.94 -20.87
CA ARG A 498 -6.12 -11.50 -21.60
C ARG A 498 -6.56 -10.58 -22.75
N ASN A 499 -7.61 -10.98 -23.48
CA ASN A 499 -8.26 -10.19 -24.54
C ASN A 499 -9.11 -9.01 -23.98
N GLU A 500 -8.56 -8.24 -23.04
CA GLU A 500 -9.18 -7.08 -22.41
C GLU A 500 -8.25 -5.88 -22.49
N ARG A 501 -7.33 -5.73 -21.53
CA ARG A 501 -6.31 -4.68 -21.53
C ARG A 501 -6.97 -3.33 -21.79
N MET A 502 -8.05 -3.08 -21.06
CA MET A 502 -8.92 -1.94 -21.22
C MET A 502 -8.67 -0.96 -20.06
N PRO A 503 -8.67 0.34 -20.34
CA PRO A 503 -8.51 1.35 -19.31
C PRO A 503 -9.82 1.58 -18.54
N TRP A 504 -10.19 0.58 -17.73
CA TRP A 504 -11.35 0.61 -16.85
C TRP A 504 -11.15 1.67 -15.77
N LEU A 505 -12.17 2.53 -15.60
CA LEU A 505 -12.01 3.71 -14.77
C LEU A 505 -11.86 3.42 -13.27
N ALA A 506 -12.78 2.65 -12.67
CA ALA A 506 -12.82 2.48 -11.22
C ALA A 506 -11.59 1.76 -10.64
N ASP A 507 -10.88 0.98 -11.45
CA ASP A 507 -9.72 0.16 -11.10
C ASP A 507 -8.58 1.02 -10.53
N HIS A 508 -8.49 2.28 -10.98
CA HIS A 508 -7.46 3.23 -10.59
C HIS A 508 -8.00 4.41 -9.77
N ALA A 509 -9.27 4.38 -9.33
CA ALA A 509 -9.94 5.53 -8.71
C ALA A 509 -9.19 6.11 -7.49
N ALA A 510 -9.52 5.70 -6.26
CA ALA A 510 -8.71 6.10 -5.10
C ALA A 510 -7.31 5.46 -5.10
N GLY A 511 -7.15 4.34 -5.84
CA GLY A 511 -5.88 3.65 -6.04
C GLY A 511 -4.81 4.54 -6.68
N SER A 512 -5.19 5.48 -7.55
CA SER A 512 -4.27 6.43 -8.19
C SER A 512 -3.40 7.21 -7.20
N LEU A 513 -3.93 7.55 -6.03
CA LEU A 513 -3.15 8.19 -4.96
C LEU A 513 -2.07 7.24 -4.42
N GLY A 514 -2.42 5.97 -4.18
CA GLY A 514 -1.46 4.94 -3.76
C GLY A 514 -0.39 4.68 -4.82
N GLU A 515 -0.79 4.62 -6.10
CA GLU A 515 0.10 4.48 -7.24
C GLU A 515 1.08 5.67 -7.34
N SER A 516 0.63 6.89 -7.04
CA SER A 516 1.45 8.12 -7.07
C SER A 516 2.55 8.20 -6.01
N PHE A 517 2.46 7.38 -4.95
CA PHE A 517 3.58 7.20 -4.03
C PHE A 517 4.67 6.30 -4.61
N LEU A 518 4.33 5.37 -5.52
CA LEU A 518 5.28 4.43 -6.11
C LEU A 518 5.90 4.95 -7.40
N PHE A 519 5.13 5.64 -8.23
CA PHE A 519 5.57 6.09 -9.55
C PHE A 519 5.32 7.59 -9.75
N GLY A 520 6.23 8.25 -10.47
CA GLY A 520 6.05 9.62 -10.95
C GLY A 520 5.05 9.69 -12.12
N ASN A 521 3.78 9.38 -11.85
CA ASN A 521 2.71 9.18 -12.84
C ASN A 521 1.84 10.41 -13.13
N GLY A 522 2.26 11.61 -12.69
CA GLY A 522 1.48 12.84 -12.84
C GLY A 522 1.11 13.18 -14.29
N ASN A 523 2.06 13.12 -15.22
CA ASN A 523 1.80 13.42 -16.63
C ASN A 523 0.97 12.34 -17.32
N LEU A 524 1.19 11.07 -16.98
CA LEU A 524 0.38 9.94 -17.45
C LEU A 524 -1.10 10.15 -17.10
N TYR A 525 -1.40 10.47 -15.84
CA TYR A 525 -2.78 10.73 -15.41
C TYR A 525 -3.35 12.04 -15.96
N ALA A 526 -2.55 13.09 -16.11
CA ALA A 526 -2.99 14.33 -16.76
C ALA A 526 -3.39 14.08 -18.23
N LYS A 527 -2.65 13.23 -18.94
CA LYS A 527 -3.03 12.75 -20.28
C LYS A 527 -4.29 11.90 -20.23
N TRP A 528 -4.44 11.03 -19.24
CA TRP A 528 -5.63 10.18 -19.13
C TRP A 528 -6.91 10.99 -18.83
N LEU A 529 -6.83 12.09 -18.08
CA LEU A 529 -7.96 13.00 -17.92
C LEU A 529 -8.41 13.62 -19.25
N GLN A 530 -7.47 13.89 -20.16
CA GLN A 530 -7.80 14.30 -21.53
C GLN A 530 -8.54 13.18 -22.28
N ASP A 531 -8.09 11.93 -22.16
CA ASP A 531 -8.78 10.79 -22.80
C ASP A 531 -10.22 10.63 -22.27
N ILE A 532 -10.43 10.85 -20.97
CA ILE A 532 -11.76 10.81 -20.34
C ILE A 532 -12.67 11.93 -20.89
N GLU A 533 -12.15 13.16 -20.95
CA GLU A 533 -12.88 14.30 -21.52
C GLU A 533 -13.27 14.05 -22.98
N GLU A 534 -12.33 13.54 -23.78
CA GLU A 534 -12.54 13.28 -25.21
C GLU A 534 -13.56 12.16 -25.48
N ALA A 535 -13.72 11.25 -24.52
CA ALA A 535 -14.73 10.19 -24.55
C ALA A 535 -16.13 10.67 -24.11
N GLN A 536 -16.25 11.87 -23.54
CA GLN A 536 -17.54 12.43 -23.12
C GLN A 536 -18.44 12.69 -24.34
N THR A 537 -19.71 12.25 -24.28
CA THR A 537 -20.67 12.49 -25.36
C THR A 537 -21.14 13.94 -25.41
N ALA A 538 -21.81 14.33 -26.49
CA ALA A 538 -22.41 15.65 -26.63
C ALA A 538 -23.45 15.93 -25.51
N GLU A 539 -24.16 14.92 -25.04
CA GLU A 539 -25.14 15.01 -23.93
C GLU A 539 -24.45 15.08 -22.56
N GLY A 540 -23.21 14.60 -22.43
CA GLY A 540 -22.44 14.62 -21.19
C GLY A 540 -22.17 13.26 -20.56
N SER A 541 -22.60 12.15 -21.17
CA SER A 541 -22.29 10.79 -20.67
C SER A 541 -20.81 10.46 -20.84
N ILE A 542 -20.25 9.69 -19.90
CA ILE A 542 -18.86 9.21 -19.90
C ILE A 542 -18.91 7.68 -19.84
N PRO A 543 -18.09 6.95 -20.61
CA PRO A 543 -18.12 5.49 -20.63
C PRO A 543 -17.36 4.90 -19.43
N ASP A 544 -17.53 3.61 -19.18
CA ASP A 544 -16.86 2.89 -18.09
C ASP A 544 -15.36 2.62 -18.39
N VAL A 545 -14.95 2.76 -19.65
CA VAL A 545 -13.58 2.52 -20.17
C VAL A 545 -13.15 3.69 -21.06
N THR A 546 -11.99 4.28 -20.81
CA THR A 546 -11.49 5.46 -21.56
C THR A 546 -9.98 5.39 -21.86
N PRO A 547 -9.52 5.52 -23.13
CA PRO A 547 -10.29 5.73 -24.35
C PRO A 547 -11.35 4.65 -24.62
N ALA A 548 -12.45 5.04 -25.25
CA ALA A 548 -13.62 4.20 -25.49
C ALA A 548 -13.42 3.19 -26.63
N TYR A 549 -12.42 2.31 -26.50
CA TYR A 549 -12.21 1.18 -27.41
C TYR A 549 -13.37 0.19 -27.36
N TRP A 550 -13.99 0.06 -26.18
CA TRP A 550 -15.28 -0.58 -25.99
C TRP A 550 -16.35 0.47 -25.75
N ASN A 551 -17.42 0.40 -26.52
CA ASN A 551 -18.56 1.30 -26.43
C ASN A 551 -19.45 0.95 -25.22
N TYR A 552 -18.95 1.21 -24.01
CA TYR A 552 -19.61 0.94 -22.73
C TYR A 552 -20.04 2.21 -22.01
N TYR A 553 -21.11 2.83 -22.52
CA TYR A 553 -21.82 3.93 -21.86
C TYR A 553 -22.98 3.38 -21.04
N SER A 554 -22.72 3.04 -19.78
CA SER A 554 -23.77 2.52 -18.88
C SER A 554 -24.41 3.59 -17.99
N ASP A 555 -23.91 4.82 -18.08
CA ASP A 555 -24.23 5.94 -17.18
C ASP A 555 -24.01 5.55 -15.71
N ASN A 556 -22.89 4.91 -15.41
CA ASN A 556 -22.50 4.53 -14.06
C ASN A 556 -21.95 5.74 -13.28
N ILE A 557 -22.12 5.77 -11.95
CA ILE A 557 -21.53 6.84 -11.11
C ILE A 557 -20.09 6.53 -10.70
N THR A 558 -19.84 5.30 -10.25
CA THR A 558 -18.58 4.92 -9.58
C THR A 558 -17.38 4.86 -10.52
N TRP A 559 -17.57 4.38 -11.76
CA TRP A 559 -16.50 4.27 -12.75
C TRP A 559 -16.12 5.66 -13.30
N PRO A 560 -17.01 6.39 -14.01
CA PRO A 560 -16.75 7.76 -14.42
C PRO A 560 -16.36 8.76 -13.32
N GLY A 561 -16.78 8.52 -12.06
CA GLY A 561 -16.37 9.33 -10.90
C GLY A 561 -14.85 9.42 -10.71
N THR A 562 -14.09 8.46 -11.25
CA THR A 562 -12.63 8.47 -11.33
C THR A 562 -12.07 9.77 -11.90
N TYR A 563 -12.78 10.39 -12.84
CA TYR A 563 -12.38 11.66 -13.46
C TYR A 563 -12.08 12.75 -12.41
N LEU A 564 -12.99 12.93 -11.44
CA LEU A 564 -12.84 13.94 -10.40
C LEU A 564 -11.83 13.50 -9.33
N ILE A 565 -11.76 12.20 -9.02
CA ILE A 565 -10.82 11.65 -8.03
C ILE A 565 -9.37 11.89 -8.49
N ILE A 566 -9.08 11.64 -9.77
CA ILE A 566 -7.74 11.85 -10.32
C ILE A 566 -7.41 13.33 -10.47
N ALA A 567 -8.38 14.17 -10.86
CA ALA A 567 -8.18 15.62 -10.88
C ALA A 567 -7.80 16.14 -9.48
N ASP A 568 -8.41 15.61 -8.42
CA ASP A 568 -8.03 15.94 -7.05
C ASP A 568 -6.65 15.42 -6.67
N MET A 569 -6.35 14.16 -7.01
CA MET A 569 -5.04 13.54 -6.74
C MET A 569 -3.93 14.37 -7.41
N LEU A 570 -4.07 14.76 -8.67
CA LEU A 570 -3.09 15.57 -9.40
C LEU A 570 -2.84 16.93 -8.73
N TYR A 571 -3.90 17.56 -8.22
CA TYR A 571 -3.78 18.80 -7.48
C TYR A 571 -3.11 18.61 -6.11
N LYS A 572 -3.57 17.64 -5.30
CA LYS A 572 -3.06 17.40 -3.95
C LYS A 572 -1.63 16.87 -3.95
N GLN A 573 -1.33 15.88 -4.79
CA GLN A 573 -0.05 15.17 -4.82
C GLN A 573 1.03 15.95 -5.58
N TYR A 574 0.67 16.61 -6.69
CA TYR A 574 1.62 17.24 -7.62
C TYR A 574 1.46 18.75 -7.77
N GLY A 575 0.46 19.37 -7.12
CA GLY A 575 0.21 20.80 -7.21
C GLY A 575 -0.33 21.25 -8.57
N ASP A 576 -0.82 20.32 -9.40
CA ASP A 576 -1.31 20.66 -10.73
C ASP A 576 -2.74 21.22 -10.65
N LYS A 577 -2.86 22.54 -10.57
CA LYS A 577 -4.15 23.24 -10.64
C LYS A 577 -4.72 23.28 -12.07
N ARG A 578 -3.86 23.23 -13.10
CA ARG A 578 -4.24 23.43 -14.51
C ARG A 578 -5.17 22.33 -15.00
N VAL A 579 -5.03 21.10 -14.49
CA VAL A 579 -5.96 20.01 -14.85
C VAL A 579 -7.38 20.29 -14.36
N ILE A 580 -7.55 20.86 -13.17
CA ILE A 580 -8.86 21.26 -12.67
C ILE A 580 -9.42 22.39 -13.55
N GLU A 581 -8.62 23.43 -13.83
CA GLU A 581 -9.01 24.56 -14.68
C GLU A 581 -9.52 24.11 -16.05
N LYS A 582 -8.78 23.19 -16.69
CA LYS A 582 -9.07 22.66 -18.01
C LYS A 582 -10.33 21.82 -18.04
N HIS A 583 -10.48 20.91 -17.08
CA HIS A 583 -11.52 19.87 -17.10
C HIS A 583 -12.81 20.24 -16.34
N TYR A 584 -12.83 21.34 -15.59
CA TYR A 584 -13.94 21.73 -14.72
C TYR A 584 -15.30 21.76 -15.43
N ALA A 585 -15.36 22.34 -16.64
CA ALA A 585 -16.61 22.43 -17.39
C ALA A 585 -17.15 21.06 -17.80
N SER A 586 -16.28 20.14 -18.24
CA SER A 586 -16.63 18.77 -18.60
C SER A 586 -17.10 17.95 -17.39
N MET A 587 -16.39 18.05 -16.26
CA MET A 587 -16.77 17.41 -15.00
C MET A 587 -18.14 17.90 -14.50
N LYS A 588 -18.38 19.22 -14.52
CA LYS A 588 -19.68 19.83 -14.18
C LYS A 588 -20.79 19.32 -15.10
N LYS A 589 -20.52 19.25 -16.41
CA LYS A 589 -21.47 18.76 -17.42
C LYS A 589 -21.87 17.30 -17.17
N TRP A 590 -20.93 16.43 -16.84
CA TRP A 590 -21.24 15.03 -16.54
C TRP A 590 -22.10 14.89 -15.29
N LEU A 591 -21.79 15.59 -14.19
CA LEU A 591 -22.61 15.55 -12.98
C LEU A 591 -24.02 16.09 -13.26
N ALA A 592 -24.15 17.21 -13.99
CA ALA A 592 -25.44 17.75 -14.39
C ALA A 592 -26.24 16.76 -15.26
N TYR A 593 -25.59 16.07 -16.20
CA TYR A 593 -26.19 15.01 -17.00
C TYR A 593 -26.73 13.88 -16.11
N MET A 594 -25.92 13.40 -15.15
CA MET A 594 -26.32 12.33 -14.23
C MET A 594 -27.48 12.75 -13.33
N GLN A 595 -27.43 13.97 -12.79
CA GLN A 595 -28.51 14.56 -12.01
C GLN A 595 -29.81 14.64 -12.81
N ASN A 596 -29.79 15.30 -13.97
CA ASN A 596 -31.00 15.60 -14.74
C ASN A 596 -31.69 14.34 -15.26
N LYS A 597 -30.94 13.28 -15.59
CA LYS A 597 -31.54 12.05 -16.11
C LYS A 597 -31.96 11.05 -15.03
N PHE A 598 -31.24 10.98 -13.91
CA PHE A 598 -31.34 9.83 -13.02
C PHE A 598 -31.62 10.15 -11.56
N MET A 599 -31.50 11.41 -11.13
CA MET A 599 -31.81 11.78 -9.75
C MET A 599 -33.33 11.84 -9.53
N LYS A 600 -33.81 11.16 -8.49
CA LYS A 600 -35.19 11.23 -8.00
C LYS A 600 -35.16 11.37 -6.49
N ASP A 601 -35.86 12.36 -5.95
CA ASP A 601 -35.88 12.65 -4.50
C ASP A 601 -34.48 12.73 -3.88
N TYR A 602 -33.53 13.34 -4.62
CA TYR A 602 -32.10 13.44 -4.26
C TYR A 602 -31.35 12.10 -4.12
N ILE A 603 -31.88 11.01 -4.68
CA ILE A 603 -31.22 9.70 -4.76
C ILE A 603 -30.86 9.41 -6.22
N ILE A 604 -29.64 8.91 -6.45
CA ILE A 604 -29.19 8.41 -7.76
C ILE A 604 -28.96 6.90 -7.66
N ALA A 605 -29.76 6.13 -8.40
CA ALA A 605 -29.72 4.66 -8.38
C ALA A 605 -28.92 4.05 -9.54
N LYS A 606 -27.87 4.75 -10.01
CA LYS A 606 -27.09 4.36 -11.19
C LYS A 606 -25.72 3.82 -10.79
N ASP A 607 -25.74 2.57 -10.33
CA ASP A 607 -24.56 1.75 -10.12
C ASP A 607 -24.75 0.40 -10.79
N LYS A 608 -23.86 0.03 -11.71
CA LYS A 608 -23.98 -1.20 -12.51
C LYS A 608 -23.22 -2.38 -11.92
N TYR A 609 -22.09 -2.12 -11.27
CA TYR A 609 -21.12 -3.14 -10.90
C TYR A 609 -21.13 -3.48 -9.41
N GLY A 610 -21.66 -2.61 -8.54
CA GLY A 610 -21.62 -2.81 -7.10
C GLY A 610 -20.21 -2.68 -6.53
N ASP A 611 -20.05 -3.20 -5.32
CA ASP A 611 -18.73 -3.41 -4.71
C ASP A 611 -18.03 -4.61 -5.37
N TRP A 612 -17.57 -4.41 -6.61
CA TRP A 612 -17.10 -5.48 -7.50
C TRP A 612 -16.06 -6.38 -6.84
N CYS A 613 -16.17 -7.70 -7.04
CA CYS A 613 -15.25 -8.69 -6.47
C CYS A 613 -15.17 -8.69 -4.93
N VAL A 614 -16.29 -8.44 -4.22
CA VAL A 614 -16.40 -8.87 -2.81
C VAL A 614 -16.01 -10.35 -2.69
N PRO A 615 -15.28 -10.77 -1.65
CA PRO A 615 -14.97 -12.18 -1.44
C PRO A 615 -16.26 -13.02 -1.42
N PRO A 616 -16.43 -14.00 -2.32
CA PRO A 616 -17.62 -14.84 -2.35
C PRO A 616 -17.64 -15.83 -1.19
N GLU A 617 -18.82 -16.41 -0.97
CA GLU A 617 -19.07 -17.47 0.02
C GLU A 617 -18.39 -18.80 -0.32
N SER A 618 -18.00 -19.03 -1.58
CA SER A 618 -17.23 -20.21 -2.01
C SER A 618 -16.08 -19.82 -2.93
N PRO A 619 -14.93 -20.51 -2.84
CA PRO A 619 -13.70 -20.17 -3.55
C PRO A 619 -13.74 -20.44 -5.06
N GLU A 620 -14.76 -21.12 -5.58
CA GLU A 620 -14.95 -21.36 -7.03
C GLU A 620 -15.72 -20.24 -7.74
N LEU A 621 -16.41 -19.39 -6.98
CA LEU A 621 -17.25 -18.31 -7.50
C LEU A 621 -16.41 -17.08 -7.89
N ILE A 622 -16.89 -16.35 -8.90
CA ILE A 622 -16.39 -15.01 -9.25
C ILE A 622 -17.13 -13.95 -8.44
N HIS A 623 -18.45 -14.09 -8.33
CA HIS A 623 -19.32 -13.15 -7.64
C HIS A 623 -20.11 -13.86 -6.54
N SER A 624 -20.22 -13.18 -5.39
CA SER A 624 -21.07 -13.62 -4.29
C SER A 624 -22.52 -13.75 -4.74
N LYS A 625 -23.15 -14.90 -4.46
CA LYS A 625 -24.59 -15.07 -4.63
C LYS A 625 -25.36 -14.73 -3.35
N ASP A 626 -24.65 -14.56 -2.24
CA ASP A 626 -25.21 -14.11 -0.96
C ASP A 626 -25.50 -12.60 -1.00
N SER A 627 -26.79 -12.25 -0.91
CA SER A 627 -27.26 -10.86 -0.88
C SER A 627 -26.86 -10.10 0.39
N LEU A 628 -26.46 -10.80 1.46
CA LEU A 628 -25.93 -10.18 2.68
C LEU A 628 -24.49 -9.69 2.52
N ARG A 629 -23.80 -10.08 1.44
CA ARG A 629 -22.46 -9.59 1.07
C ARG A 629 -22.51 -8.48 0.03
N ASN A 630 -23.55 -8.44 -0.79
CA ASN A 630 -23.70 -7.48 -1.88
C ASN A 630 -24.29 -6.16 -1.38
N THR A 631 -23.53 -5.07 -1.48
CA THR A 631 -24.01 -3.72 -1.10
C THR A 631 -24.99 -3.17 -2.14
N ASP A 632 -26.04 -2.48 -1.67
CA ASP A 632 -27.04 -1.82 -2.54
C ASP A 632 -26.39 -0.78 -3.47
N GLY A 633 -26.56 -0.95 -4.78
CA GLY A 633 -26.03 -0.04 -5.80
C GLY A 633 -26.57 1.39 -5.70
N ALA A 634 -27.82 1.59 -5.26
CA ALA A 634 -28.36 2.94 -5.06
C ALA A 634 -27.69 3.67 -3.89
N LEU A 635 -27.31 2.93 -2.85
CA LEU A 635 -26.50 3.44 -1.75
C LEU A 635 -25.11 3.85 -2.27
N ILE A 636 -24.44 2.96 -3.02
CA ILE A 636 -23.11 3.23 -3.58
C ILE A 636 -23.12 4.47 -4.48
N ALA A 637 -24.00 4.51 -5.50
CA ALA A 637 -24.07 5.61 -6.45
C ALA A 637 -24.39 6.95 -5.76
N THR A 638 -25.36 6.97 -4.84
CA THR A 638 -25.73 8.22 -4.16
C THR A 638 -24.61 8.72 -3.24
N ALA A 639 -23.94 7.82 -2.51
CA ALA A 639 -22.81 8.19 -1.65
C ALA A 639 -21.64 8.75 -2.47
N TYR A 640 -21.30 8.12 -3.60
CA TYR A 640 -20.27 8.63 -4.50
C TYR A 640 -20.68 9.96 -5.12
N TYR A 641 -21.93 10.14 -5.57
CA TYR A 641 -22.37 11.42 -6.11
C TYR A 641 -22.23 12.56 -5.08
N TYR A 642 -22.59 12.31 -3.81
CA TYR A 642 -22.32 13.24 -2.71
C TYR A 642 -20.82 13.59 -2.58
N ARG A 643 -19.94 12.58 -2.61
CA ARG A 643 -18.49 12.79 -2.54
C ARG A 643 -17.96 13.61 -3.71
N LEU A 644 -18.44 13.34 -4.92
CA LEU A 644 -18.06 14.03 -6.15
C LEU A 644 -18.52 15.51 -6.14
N LEU A 645 -19.67 15.82 -5.56
CA LEU A 645 -20.08 17.21 -5.31
C LEU A 645 -19.13 17.92 -4.35
N GLY A 646 -18.61 17.23 -3.33
CA GLY A 646 -17.58 17.78 -2.45
C GLY A 646 -16.29 18.16 -3.19
N TYR A 647 -15.88 17.35 -4.18
CA TYR A 647 -14.76 17.73 -5.06
C TYR A 647 -15.09 18.95 -5.90
N MET A 648 -16.26 18.99 -6.53
CA MET A 648 -16.67 20.14 -7.34
C MET A 648 -16.82 21.42 -6.53
N GLN A 649 -17.31 21.35 -5.29
CA GLN A 649 -17.34 22.48 -4.36
C GLN A 649 -15.93 23.02 -4.12
N ARG A 650 -14.96 22.15 -3.83
CA ARG A 650 -13.56 22.57 -3.64
C ARG A 650 -12.96 23.13 -4.93
N PHE A 651 -13.18 22.48 -6.07
CA PHE A 651 -12.70 22.94 -7.37
C PHE A 651 -13.28 24.31 -7.73
N ALA A 652 -14.58 24.53 -7.50
CA ALA A 652 -15.22 25.82 -7.67
C ALA A 652 -14.55 26.90 -6.79
N GLY A 653 -14.22 26.57 -5.54
CA GLY A 653 -13.43 27.43 -4.66
C GLY A 653 -12.05 27.78 -5.24
N LEU A 654 -11.30 26.79 -5.73
CA LEU A 654 -9.98 27.00 -6.36
C LEU A 654 -10.03 27.87 -7.62
N LEU A 655 -11.16 27.86 -8.31
CA LEU A 655 -11.41 28.63 -9.54
C LEU A 655 -12.16 29.95 -9.29
N ASN A 656 -12.38 30.33 -8.03
CA ASN A 656 -13.14 31.52 -7.63
C ASN A 656 -14.56 31.57 -8.23
N LYS A 657 -15.29 30.45 -8.15
CA LYS A 657 -16.69 30.29 -8.62
C LYS A 657 -17.64 30.06 -7.43
N PRO A 658 -17.93 31.08 -6.61
CA PRO A 658 -18.68 30.92 -5.36
C PRO A 658 -20.13 30.44 -5.57
N GLU A 659 -20.78 30.84 -6.66
CA GLU A 659 -22.15 30.38 -6.99
C GLU A 659 -22.21 28.87 -7.19
N ASP A 660 -21.26 28.32 -7.96
CA ASP A 660 -21.13 26.88 -8.17
C ASP A 660 -20.83 26.16 -6.85
N ALA A 661 -19.90 26.69 -6.04
CA ALA A 661 -19.56 26.10 -4.75
C ALA A 661 -20.79 26.02 -3.82
N ASN A 662 -21.58 27.09 -3.75
CA ASN A 662 -22.81 27.14 -2.96
C ASN A 662 -23.88 26.18 -3.51
N ALA A 663 -24.04 26.09 -4.82
CA ALA A 663 -24.99 25.17 -5.45
C ALA A 663 -24.64 23.70 -5.19
N PHE A 664 -23.36 23.33 -5.31
CA PHE A 664 -22.91 21.97 -5.01
C PHE A 664 -23.06 21.63 -3.53
N ALA A 665 -22.75 22.57 -2.62
CA ALA A 665 -22.95 22.39 -1.19
C ALA A 665 -24.43 22.20 -0.82
N ALA A 666 -25.32 23.04 -1.38
CA ALA A 666 -26.76 22.93 -1.15
C ALA A 666 -27.33 21.60 -1.64
N LEU A 667 -26.95 21.17 -2.85
CA LEU A 667 -27.34 19.86 -3.38
C LEU A 667 -26.79 18.71 -2.53
N GLY A 668 -25.53 18.81 -2.09
CA GLY A 668 -24.91 17.84 -1.19
C GLY A 668 -25.69 17.69 0.12
N ASN A 669 -26.12 18.80 0.74
CA ASN A 669 -26.95 18.77 1.95
C ASN A 669 -28.29 18.06 1.72
N ASN A 670 -28.98 18.36 0.62
CA ASN A 670 -30.25 17.70 0.28
C ASN A 670 -30.06 16.19 0.06
N ILE A 671 -28.98 15.79 -0.63
CA ILE A 671 -28.64 14.38 -0.82
C ILE A 671 -28.32 13.71 0.51
N ARG A 672 -27.52 14.33 1.39
CA ARG A 672 -27.19 13.77 2.71
C ARG A 672 -28.46 13.47 3.50
N ASP A 673 -29.40 14.40 3.52
CA ASP A 673 -30.64 14.27 4.28
C ASP A 673 -31.54 13.18 3.68
N ALA A 674 -31.69 13.16 2.34
CA ALA A 674 -32.43 12.10 1.65
C ALA A 674 -31.78 10.71 1.79
N PHE A 675 -30.45 10.65 1.74
CA PHE A 675 -29.66 9.43 1.90
C PHE A 675 -29.86 8.84 3.30
N ASN A 676 -29.74 9.65 4.34
CA ASN A 676 -29.98 9.21 5.71
C ASN A 676 -31.44 8.78 5.89
N LYS A 677 -32.41 9.53 5.35
CA LYS A 677 -33.82 9.13 5.39
C LYS A 677 -34.07 7.76 4.74
N ARG A 678 -33.39 7.45 3.64
CA ARG A 678 -33.58 6.21 2.88
C ARG A 678 -32.82 5.01 3.45
N PHE A 679 -31.56 5.19 3.81
CA PHE A 679 -30.65 4.08 4.05
C PHE A 679 -30.23 3.90 5.52
N LEU A 680 -30.34 4.92 6.37
CA LEU A 680 -29.91 4.84 7.77
C LEU A 680 -31.01 4.25 8.65
N ASN A 681 -30.68 3.17 9.36
CA ASN A 681 -31.46 2.72 10.50
C ASN A 681 -30.86 3.29 11.79
N ALA A 682 -31.43 4.39 12.30
CA ALA A 682 -30.92 5.07 13.49
C ALA A 682 -30.96 4.21 14.76
N LYS A 683 -31.96 3.33 14.90
CA LYS A 683 -32.10 2.42 16.05
C LYS A 683 -30.93 1.43 16.14
N ASN A 684 -30.57 0.83 15.00
CA ASN A 684 -29.49 -0.16 14.91
C ASN A 684 -28.14 0.45 14.54
N LYS A 685 -28.09 1.78 14.31
CA LYS A 685 -26.90 2.57 13.96
C LYS A 685 -26.15 2.00 12.75
N ARG A 686 -26.89 1.58 11.72
CA ARG A 686 -26.34 0.92 10.53
C ARG A 686 -27.05 1.35 9.26
N TYR A 687 -26.39 1.19 8.12
CA TYR A 687 -26.95 1.47 6.80
C TYR A 687 -27.33 0.19 6.06
N SER A 688 -28.47 0.23 5.35
CA SER A 688 -28.97 -0.82 4.46
C SER A 688 -28.81 -2.25 5.07
N ASN A 689 -28.19 -3.17 4.33
CA ASN A 689 -27.97 -4.57 4.73
C ASN A 689 -26.77 -4.79 5.68
N ASN A 690 -26.18 -3.73 6.23
CA ASN A 690 -25.07 -3.80 7.17
C ASN A 690 -23.82 -4.52 6.62
N THR A 691 -23.56 -4.44 5.31
CA THR A 691 -22.23 -4.77 4.77
C THR A 691 -21.19 -3.78 5.27
N VAL A 692 -19.90 -4.14 5.23
CA VAL A 692 -18.81 -3.22 5.57
C VAL A 692 -18.90 -1.98 4.69
N THR A 693 -19.01 -2.16 3.37
CA THR A 693 -19.11 -1.06 2.39
C THR A 693 -20.35 -0.18 2.59
N ALA A 694 -21.52 -0.75 2.90
CA ALA A 694 -22.74 0.03 3.16
C ALA A 694 -22.59 1.03 4.32
N ASN A 695 -21.84 0.66 5.36
CA ASN A 695 -21.58 1.53 6.50
C ASN A 695 -20.35 2.43 6.28
N LEU A 696 -19.33 1.91 5.60
CA LEU A 696 -18.06 2.59 5.35
C LEU A 696 -18.23 3.86 4.53
N LEU A 697 -18.94 3.79 3.40
CA LEU A 697 -19.08 4.92 2.49
C LEU A 697 -19.72 6.15 3.16
N PRO A 698 -20.92 6.07 3.78
CA PRO A 698 -21.51 7.23 4.43
C PRO A 698 -20.73 7.73 5.64
N LEU A 699 -20.04 6.83 6.37
CA LEU A 699 -19.19 7.22 7.49
C LEU A 699 -17.99 8.03 7.01
N TYR A 700 -17.24 7.50 6.04
CA TYR A 700 -15.99 8.09 5.56
C TYR A 700 -16.22 9.33 4.69
N PHE A 701 -17.32 9.38 3.95
CA PHE A 701 -17.68 10.57 3.16
C PHE A 701 -18.32 11.69 3.99
N GLY A 702 -18.59 11.45 5.29
CA GLY A 702 -19.15 12.46 6.18
C GLY A 702 -20.67 12.63 6.07
N ILE A 703 -21.39 11.65 5.50
CA ILE A 703 -22.85 11.63 5.39
C ILE A 703 -23.50 11.27 6.73
N THR A 704 -22.85 10.41 7.52
CA THR A 704 -23.38 9.94 8.81
C THR A 704 -23.47 11.06 9.85
N PRO A 705 -24.63 11.24 10.51
CA PRO A 705 -24.79 12.22 11.59
C PRO A 705 -23.77 12.00 12.71
N ASP A 706 -23.20 13.08 13.25
CA ASP A 706 -22.09 13.01 14.22
C ASP A 706 -22.40 12.11 15.43
N SER A 707 -23.62 12.19 15.96
CA SER A 707 -24.07 11.38 17.11
C SER A 707 -24.11 9.87 16.85
N LEU A 708 -24.10 9.44 15.59
CA LEU A 708 -24.22 8.04 15.19
C LEU A 708 -22.91 7.47 14.62
N ARG A 709 -21.90 8.30 14.33
CA ARG A 709 -20.62 7.89 13.71
C ARG A 709 -19.95 6.75 14.46
N ALA A 710 -19.79 6.86 15.78
CA ALA A 710 -19.19 5.80 16.60
C ALA A 710 -19.99 4.49 16.55
N GLY A 711 -21.33 4.56 16.51
CA GLY A 711 -22.19 3.37 16.40
C GLY A 711 -22.08 2.68 15.04
N VAL A 712 -22.02 3.45 13.96
CA VAL A 712 -21.82 2.94 12.60
C VAL A 712 -20.43 2.32 12.45
N PHE A 713 -19.40 2.97 12.99
CA PHE A 713 -18.04 2.42 13.01
C PHE A 713 -17.94 1.12 13.82
N ASN A 714 -18.64 1.03 14.95
CA ASN A 714 -18.73 -0.21 15.72
C ASN A 714 -19.37 -1.35 14.91
N ASN A 715 -20.34 -1.06 14.03
CA ASN A 715 -20.89 -2.09 13.14
C ASN A 715 -19.85 -2.56 12.10
N ILE A 716 -19.03 -1.66 11.54
CA ILE A 716 -17.92 -2.02 10.63
C ILE A 716 -16.94 -2.95 11.33
N SER A 717 -16.40 -2.51 12.48
CA SER A 717 -15.39 -3.27 13.23
C SER A 717 -15.93 -4.60 13.77
N ASN A 718 -17.17 -4.63 14.29
CA ASN A 718 -17.79 -5.87 14.74
C ASN A 718 -17.99 -6.86 13.60
N LYS A 719 -18.40 -6.40 12.42
CA LYS A 719 -18.59 -7.27 11.26
C LYS A 719 -17.26 -7.89 10.82
N ILE A 720 -16.20 -7.09 10.73
CA ILE A 720 -14.87 -7.59 10.38
C ILE A 720 -14.37 -8.60 11.43
N TRP A 721 -14.36 -8.24 12.72
CA TRP A 721 -13.82 -9.10 13.77
C TRP A 721 -14.66 -10.35 14.03
N THR A 722 -15.99 -10.22 14.06
CA THR A 722 -16.88 -11.26 14.57
C THR A 722 -17.48 -12.11 13.46
N GLU A 723 -18.03 -11.49 12.41
CA GLU A 723 -18.68 -12.23 11.32
C GLU A 723 -17.66 -12.71 10.28
N ASN A 724 -16.66 -11.88 9.97
CA ASN A 724 -15.65 -12.19 8.96
C ASN A 724 -14.33 -12.69 9.57
N HIS A 725 -14.30 -12.94 10.88
CA HIS A 725 -13.16 -13.52 11.59
C HIS A 725 -11.83 -12.79 11.35
N GLY A 726 -11.85 -11.46 11.29
CA GLY A 726 -10.66 -10.62 11.06
C GLY A 726 -10.21 -10.49 9.60
N HIS A 727 -10.99 -10.98 8.64
CA HIS A 727 -10.62 -10.96 7.22
C HIS A 727 -11.24 -9.79 6.45
N ILE A 728 -10.64 -9.46 5.30
CA ILE A 728 -11.20 -8.46 4.39
C ILE A 728 -12.51 -8.96 3.80
N SER A 729 -13.50 -8.08 3.64
CA SER A 729 -14.83 -8.45 3.15
C SER A 729 -15.40 -7.42 2.17
N THR A 730 -14.50 -6.70 1.50
CA THR A 730 -14.82 -5.61 0.58
C THR A 730 -14.31 -5.94 -0.81
N GLY A 731 -15.02 -5.42 -1.81
CA GLY A 731 -14.60 -5.44 -3.20
C GLY A 731 -13.83 -4.16 -3.57
N VAL A 732 -13.87 -3.78 -4.83
CA VAL A 732 -13.21 -2.61 -5.39
C VAL A 732 -13.65 -1.31 -4.73
N ILE A 733 -14.93 -1.16 -4.39
CA ILE A 733 -15.48 0.09 -3.86
C ILE A 733 -15.16 0.24 -2.37
N GLY A 734 -15.36 -0.81 -1.58
CA GLY A 734 -15.08 -0.76 -0.14
C GLY A 734 -13.58 -0.64 0.15
N THR A 735 -12.74 -1.35 -0.61
CA THR A 735 -11.28 -1.37 -0.40
C THR A 735 -10.63 -0.01 -0.72
N GLN A 736 -11.29 0.87 -1.47
CA GLN A 736 -10.80 2.24 -1.72
C GLN A 736 -10.78 3.16 -0.47
N TRP A 737 -11.44 2.76 0.63
CA TRP A 737 -11.61 3.63 1.80
C TRP A 737 -11.41 2.92 3.14
N LEU A 738 -11.23 1.59 3.13
CA LEU A 738 -11.29 0.78 4.35
C LEU A 738 -10.08 1.04 5.27
N MET A 739 -8.86 1.01 4.74
CA MET A 739 -7.66 0.98 5.57
C MET A 739 -7.45 2.30 6.31
N ARG A 740 -7.67 3.43 5.61
CA ARG A 740 -7.58 4.77 6.21
C ARG A 740 -8.75 5.03 7.15
N CYS A 741 -9.97 4.60 6.81
CA CYS A 741 -11.11 4.71 7.73
C CYS A 741 -10.83 4.01 9.07
N LEU A 742 -10.34 2.76 9.04
CA LEU A 742 -9.98 2.04 10.27
C LEU A 742 -8.97 2.80 11.12
N SER A 743 -7.97 3.42 10.51
CA SER A 743 -6.92 4.14 11.23
C SER A 743 -7.37 5.50 11.75
N GLU A 744 -8.13 6.25 10.96
CA GLU A 744 -8.71 7.54 11.37
C GLU A 744 -9.70 7.38 12.53
N TYR A 745 -10.40 6.24 12.60
CA TYR A 745 -11.28 5.88 13.71
C TYR A 745 -10.57 5.04 14.80
N GLN A 746 -9.25 5.19 14.94
CA GLN A 746 -8.44 4.65 16.04
C GLN A 746 -8.42 3.10 16.15
N LEU A 747 -8.58 2.38 15.04
CA LEU A 747 -8.33 0.93 14.92
C LEU A 747 -7.23 0.59 13.88
N PRO A 748 -6.03 1.19 13.97
CA PRO A 748 -4.95 0.89 13.04
C PRO A 748 -4.46 -0.56 13.16
N ASP A 749 -4.64 -1.20 14.32
CA ASP A 749 -4.31 -2.62 14.50
C ASP A 749 -5.17 -3.54 13.63
N LEU A 750 -6.45 -3.20 13.44
CA LEU A 750 -7.32 -3.98 12.56
C LEU A 750 -6.90 -3.81 11.10
N ALA A 751 -6.52 -2.61 10.69
CA ALA A 751 -5.91 -2.39 9.38
C ALA A 751 -4.63 -3.23 9.20
N TYR A 752 -3.76 -3.25 10.22
CA TYR A 752 -2.56 -4.11 10.20
C TYR A 752 -2.90 -5.61 10.13
N THR A 753 -3.97 -6.03 10.82
CA THR A 753 -4.44 -7.43 10.79
C THR A 753 -4.81 -7.81 9.35
N LEU A 754 -5.60 -6.98 8.66
CA LEU A 754 -6.04 -7.24 7.29
C LEU A 754 -4.89 -7.39 6.28
N ILE A 755 -3.83 -6.56 6.39
CA ILE A 755 -2.67 -6.64 5.48
C ILE A 755 -1.70 -7.78 5.84
N SER A 756 -1.59 -8.14 7.12
CA SER A 756 -0.64 -9.17 7.58
C SER A 756 -1.22 -10.59 7.59
N ASP A 757 -2.55 -10.72 7.48
CA ASP A 757 -3.22 -12.01 7.39
C ASP A 757 -2.77 -12.80 6.15
N THR A 758 -2.68 -14.11 6.31
CA THR A 758 -2.26 -15.06 5.27
C THR A 758 -3.34 -16.08 4.91
N THR A 759 -4.50 -16.05 5.57
CA THR A 759 -5.65 -16.91 5.25
C THR A 759 -6.65 -16.21 4.33
N TYR A 760 -7.46 -17.00 3.62
CA TYR A 760 -8.44 -16.46 2.67
C TYR A 760 -9.63 -15.82 3.41
N PRO A 761 -10.14 -14.67 2.95
CA PRO A 761 -9.55 -13.76 1.94
C PRO A 761 -8.53 -12.77 2.54
N SER A 762 -7.38 -12.60 1.89
CA SER A 762 -6.39 -11.57 2.24
C SER A 762 -5.36 -11.37 1.12
N TRP A 763 -4.60 -10.27 1.16
CA TRP A 763 -3.44 -10.10 0.28
C TRP A 763 -2.31 -11.09 0.62
N GLY A 764 -2.10 -11.39 1.91
CA GLY A 764 -1.09 -12.37 2.31
C GLY A 764 -1.44 -13.80 1.91
N TYR A 765 -2.73 -14.13 1.74
CA TYR A 765 -3.16 -15.37 1.09
C TYR A 765 -2.63 -15.45 -0.34
N MET A 766 -2.79 -14.40 -1.17
CA MET A 766 -2.23 -14.36 -2.52
C MET A 766 -0.71 -14.65 -2.50
N VAL A 767 0.01 -14.01 -1.57
CA VAL A 767 1.45 -14.25 -1.37
C VAL A 767 1.74 -15.71 -1.02
N LYS A 768 0.97 -16.33 -0.12
CA LYS A 768 1.13 -17.74 0.24
C LYS A 768 0.83 -18.71 -0.90
N GLN A 769 -0.01 -18.32 -1.84
CA GLN A 769 -0.28 -19.06 -3.06
C GLN A 769 0.77 -18.79 -4.17
N GLY A 770 1.83 -18.05 -3.90
CA GLY A 770 2.92 -17.81 -4.84
C GLY A 770 2.72 -16.62 -5.79
N ALA A 771 1.74 -15.75 -5.52
CA ALA A 771 1.53 -14.54 -6.30
C ALA A 771 2.75 -13.60 -6.25
N THR A 772 3.11 -13.05 -7.40
CA THR A 772 4.17 -12.03 -7.54
C THR A 772 3.62 -10.68 -8.02
N THR A 773 2.30 -10.59 -8.13
CA THR A 773 1.47 -9.45 -8.52
C THR A 773 0.19 -9.49 -7.69
N ILE A 774 -0.65 -8.46 -7.76
CA ILE A 774 -1.98 -8.48 -7.14
C ILE A 774 -2.96 -9.13 -8.11
N TRP A 775 -3.90 -9.92 -7.60
CA TRP A 775 -4.91 -10.62 -8.40
C TRP A 775 -6.19 -9.81 -8.56
N GLU A 776 -6.99 -10.17 -9.57
CA GLU A 776 -8.34 -9.64 -9.77
C GLU A 776 -9.31 -10.09 -8.67
N LEU A 777 -9.17 -11.34 -8.23
CA LEU A 777 -10.03 -11.97 -7.24
C LEU A 777 -9.23 -12.38 -6.01
N TRP A 778 -9.84 -12.25 -4.83
CA TRP A 778 -9.27 -12.74 -3.57
C TRP A 778 -8.96 -14.25 -3.58
N ASN A 779 -9.72 -15.00 -4.37
CA ASN A 779 -9.64 -16.44 -4.63
C ASN A 779 -9.08 -16.77 -6.04
N GLY A 780 -8.18 -15.94 -6.58
CA GLY A 780 -7.71 -16.06 -7.97
C GLY A 780 -6.99 -17.38 -8.34
N ASN A 781 -6.63 -18.21 -7.37
CA ASN A 781 -6.09 -19.55 -7.61
C ASN A 781 -7.16 -20.64 -7.83
N THR A 782 -8.41 -20.39 -7.43
CA THR A 782 -9.49 -21.39 -7.48
C THR A 782 -10.73 -20.91 -8.24
N ALA A 783 -10.89 -19.60 -8.42
CA ALA A 783 -12.04 -19.01 -9.08
C ALA A 783 -12.18 -19.46 -10.53
N ASN A 784 -13.43 -19.45 -11.02
CA ASN A 784 -13.74 -19.75 -12.41
C ASN A 784 -12.92 -18.87 -13.40
N PRO A 785 -12.34 -19.44 -14.47
CA PRO A 785 -11.44 -18.73 -15.39
C PRO A 785 -12.08 -17.62 -16.23
N SER A 786 -13.42 -17.54 -16.32
CA SER A 786 -14.08 -16.58 -17.22
C SER A 786 -13.77 -15.11 -16.90
N MET A 787 -13.37 -14.81 -15.66
CA MET A 787 -12.82 -13.54 -15.21
C MET A 787 -11.89 -13.76 -14.01
N ASN A 788 -10.63 -14.11 -14.28
CA ASN A 788 -9.67 -14.44 -13.23
C ASN A 788 -8.21 -14.07 -13.61
N SER A 789 -7.94 -12.77 -13.70
CA SER A 789 -6.60 -12.24 -13.92
C SER A 789 -5.73 -12.38 -12.66
N GLN A 790 -4.48 -12.79 -12.84
CA GLN A 790 -3.49 -12.82 -11.76
C GLN A 790 -2.54 -11.60 -11.78
N ASN A 791 -2.90 -10.55 -12.53
CA ASN A 791 -2.20 -9.28 -12.58
C ASN A 791 -3.18 -8.13 -12.78
N HIS A 792 -3.65 -7.57 -11.67
CA HIS A 792 -4.67 -6.52 -11.62
C HIS A 792 -4.38 -5.57 -10.45
N VAL A 793 -4.84 -4.32 -10.51
CA VAL A 793 -4.57 -3.32 -9.44
C VAL A 793 -5.76 -3.00 -8.53
N MET A 794 -6.99 -3.33 -8.93
CA MET A 794 -8.21 -2.76 -8.33
C MET A 794 -8.43 -3.10 -6.85
N LEU A 795 -7.91 -4.24 -6.37
CA LEU A 795 -7.98 -4.65 -4.96
C LEU A 795 -6.88 -3.99 -4.09
N LEU A 796 -6.09 -3.07 -4.64
CA LEU A 796 -5.19 -2.24 -3.83
C LEU A 796 -5.94 -1.14 -3.08
N GLY A 797 -6.95 -0.51 -3.70
CA GLY A 797 -7.74 0.56 -3.07
C GLY A 797 -6.86 1.60 -2.35
N ASP A 798 -7.09 1.83 -1.05
CA ASP A 798 -6.26 2.72 -0.22
C ASP A 798 -5.13 2.03 0.56
N LEU A 799 -4.80 0.77 0.26
CA LEU A 799 -3.74 0.01 0.92
C LEU A 799 -2.40 0.75 0.89
N LEU A 800 -1.93 1.12 -0.30
CA LEU A 800 -0.65 1.81 -0.46
C LEU A 800 -0.69 3.19 0.20
N VAL A 801 -1.82 3.90 0.11
CA VAL A 801 -1.99 5.19 0.80
C VAL A 801 -1.84 5.00 2.30
N TRP A 802 -2.46 3.98 2.89
CA TRP A 802 -2.33 3.65 4.30
C TRP A 802 -0.89 3.28 4.69
N MET A 803 -0.19 2.51 3.84
CA MET A 803 1.22 2.17 4.08
C MET A 803 2.09 3.44 4.20
N TYR A 804 1.95 4.38 3.27
CA TYR A 804 2.71 5.63 3.32
C TYR A 804 2.19 6.61 4.37
N GLU A 805 0.90 6.95 4.39
CA GLU A 805 0.34 8.01 5.24
C GLU A 805 0.17 7.61 6.70
N ASN A 806 -0.07 6.33 7.01
CA ASN A 806 -0.36 5.88 8.38
C ASN A 806 0.78 5.05 8.98
N ALA A 807 1.23 3.98 8.29
CA ALA A 807 2.28 3.11 8.82
C ALA A 807 3.64 3.82 8.82
N ALA A 808 4.05 4.40 7.69
CA ALA A 808 5.24 5.24 7.62
C ALA A 808 5.00 6.66 8.13
N GLY A 809 3.78 7.18 7.99
CA GLY A 809 3.41 8.49 8.48
C GLY A 809 3.72 9.64 7.53
N ILE A 810 3.95 9.41 6.23
CA ILE A 810 4.26 10.45 5.23
C ILE A 810 2.96 10.89 4.55
N ARG A 811 2.45 12.08 4.88
CA ARG A 811 1.21 12.63 4.30
C ARG A 811 1.38 14.11 3.94
N SER A 812 0.70 14.59 2.90
CA SER A 812 0.58 16.03 2.64
C SER A 812 -0.46 16.67 3.57
N ASP A 813 -0.16 17.84 4.13
CA ASP A 813 -1.13 18.61 4.90
C ASP A 813 -2.26 19.13 3.99
N ASP A 814 -3.51 19.04 4.41
CA ASP A 814 -4.67 19.47 3.62
C ASP A 814 -4.74 21.01 3.43
N SER A 815 -3.99 21.79 4.21
CA SER A 815 -3.86 23.25 4.02
C SER A 815 -2.86 23.63 2.92
N ALA A 816 -2.17 22.66 2.32
CA ALA A 816 -1.17 22.86 1.29
C ALA A 816 -1.32 21.80 0.18
N THR A 817 -0.52 21.92 -0.87
CA THR A 817 -0.44 20.92 -1.94
C THR A 817 0.99 20.49 -2.17
N ALA A 818 1.13 19.36 -2.86
CA ALA A 818 2.39 18.82 -3.33
C ALA A 818 3.46 18.65 -2.25
N PHE A 819 3.04 18.35 -1.01
CA PHE A 819 3.94 18.22 0.15
C PHE A 819 4.70 19.51 0.48
N LYS A 820 4.18 20.69 0.11
CA LYS A 820 4.74 21.98 0.54
C LYS A 820 4.73 22.11 2.07
N LYS A 821 3.70 21.55 2.70
CA LYS A 821 3.62 21.28 4.13
C LYS A 821 3.31 19.79 4.34
N ILE A 822 4.10 19.13 5.16
CA ILE A 822 4.11 17.69 5.35
C ILE A 822 3.57 17.35 6.74
N ILE A 823 2.79 16.29 6.85
CA ILE A 823 2.46 15.64 8.12
C ILE A 823 3.31 14.39 8.21
N MET A 824 4.16 14.33 9.23
CA MET A 824 4.99 13.18 9.57
C MET A 824 4.41 12.54 10.85
N ARG A 825 3.53 11.55 10.67
CA ARG A 825 2.74 10.93 11.76
C ARG A 825 2.74 9.40 11.67
N PRO A 826 3.87 8.73 11.98
CA PRO A 826 3.91 7.28 12.00
C PRO A 826 2.95 6.73 13.07
N THR A 827 2.41 5.56 12.81
CA THR A 827 1.60 4.80 13.77
C THR A 827 2.37 3.53 14.12
N PRO A 828 3.06 3.49 15.27
CA PRO A 828 3.64 2.25 15.78
C PRO A 828 2.53 1.22 15.95
N LEU A 829 2.72 0.03 15.37
CA LEU A 829 1.73 -1.04 15.31
C LEU A 829 2.30 -2.28 15.99
N ASP A 830 1.50 -2.92 16.85
CA ASP A 830 1.89 -4.21 17.44
C ASP A 830 2.08 -5.24 16.34
N GLY A 831 3.26 -5.87 16.30
CA GLY A 831 3.68 -6.80 15.23
C GLY A 831 4.61 -6.19 14.19
N LEU A 832 4.86 -4.87 14.22
CA LEU A 832 5.90 -4.20 13.45
C LEU A 832 6.98 -3.62 14.36
N GLN A 833 8.22 -4.11 14.21
CA GLN A 833 9.39 -3.59 14.91
C GLN A 833 9.97 -2.36 14.20
N TYR A 834 9.84 -2.28 12.88
CA TYR A 834 10.27 -1.12 12.12
C TYR A 834 9.45 -0.93 10.86
N VAL A 835 9.42 0.32 10.38
CA VAL A 835 9.02 0.70 9.02
C VAL A 835 10.06 1.69 8.49
N ASN A 836 10.56 1.44 7.29
CA ASN A 836 11.46 2.32 6.54
C ASN A 836 10.79 2.67 5.22
N ALA A 837 10.44 3.93 5.05
CA ALA A 837 9.80 4.41 3.84
C ALA A 837 10.39 5.73 3.37
N ALA A 838 10.37 5.91 2.06
CA ALA A 838 10.78 7.13 1.39
C ALA A 838 9.83 7.46 0.25
N TYR A 839 9.63 8.75 0.00
CA TYR A 839 8.88 9.28 -1.13
C TYR A 839 9.58 10.51 -1.70
N ASN A 840 9.95 10.46 -2.98
CA ASN A 840 10.48 11.57 -3.74
C ASN A 840 9.31 12.42 -4.26
N SER A 841 8.93 13.44 -3.49
CA SER A 841 7.92 14.41 -3.92
C SER A 841 8.48 15.35 -5.00
N VAL A 842 7.62 16.21 -5.56
CA VAL A 842 8.06 17.26 -6.50
C VAL A 842 9.09 18.22 -5.88
N HIS A 843 9.18 18.31 -4.55
CA HIS A 843 10.16 19.13 -3.85
C HIS A 843 11.43 18.36 -3.45
N GLY A 844 11.43 17.03 -3.49
CA GLY A 844 12.55 16.18 -3.13
C GLY A 844 12.19 15.05 -2.17
N LEU A 845 13.23 14.40 -1.63
CA LEU A 845 13.12 13.22 -0.78
C LEU A 845 12.47 13.54 0.58
N ILE A 846 11.39 12.83 0.88
CA ILE A 846 10.77 12.74 2.21
C ILE A 846 11.05 11.34 2.73
N LYS A 847 11.62 11.20 3.93
CA LYS A 847 11.94 9.90 4.53
C LYS A 847 11.34 9.79 5.92
N SER A 848 10.78 8.62 6.22
CA SER A 848 10.34 8.21 7.56
C SER A 848 10.86 6.81 7.83
N SER A 849 11.81 6.68 8.75
CA SER A 849 12.33 5.39 9.18
C SER A 849 12.25 5.29 10.68
N TRP A 850 11.27 4.53 11.18
CA TRP A 850 11.10 4.33 12.60
C TRP A 850 11.36 2.89 13.02
N LYS A 851 11.83 2.73 14.26
CA LYS A 851 12.01 1.46 14.94
C LYS A 851 11.41 1.57 16.33
N ASN A 852 10.45 0.70 16.62
CA ASN A 852 9.82 0.58 17.92
C ASN A 852 10.53 -0.51 18.73
N GLU A 853 11.10 -0.13 19.87
CA GLU A 853 11.76 -1.02 20.82
C GLU A 853 10.96 -1.00 22.14
N LEU A 854 11.31 -1.88 23.09
CA LEU A 854 10.53 -2.05 24.33
C LEU A 854 10.38 -0.77 25.15
N ASP A 855 11.48 -0.01 25.27
CA ASP A 855 11.61 1.16 26.13
C ASP A 855 11.73 2.47 25.35
N ARG A 856 11.75 2.42 24.01
CA ARG A 856 11.95 3.61 23.17
C ARG A 856 11.46 3.45 21.74
N PHE A 857 11.17 4.59 21.13
CA PHE A 857 10.86 4.76 19.72
C PHE A 857 11.96 5.60 19.06
N ASN A 858 12.64 5.01 18.08
CA ASN A 858 13.67 5.68 17.29
C ASN A 858 13.08 6.10 15.94
N TRP A 859 13.38 7.30 15.47
CA TRP A 859 12.82 7.81 14.23
C TRP A 859 13.76 8.75 13.47
N GLN A 860 14.13 8.36 12.25
CA GLN A 860 14.87 9.18 11.30
C GLN A 860 13.91 9.83 10.30
N VAL A 861 14.07 11.13 10.12
CA VAL A 861 13.21 11.96 9.28
C VAL A 861 14.05 12.79 8.32
N THR A 862 13.65 12.81 7.04
CA THR A 862 14.19 13.74 6.03
C THR A 862 13.05 14.60 5.49
N ILE A 863 13.25 15.92 5.49
CA ILE A 863 12.32 16.92 4.96
C ILE A 863 13.04 17.68 3.83
N PRO A 864 12.51 17.72 2.60
CA PRO A 864 13.18 18.34 1.46
C PRO A 864 13.23 19.87 1.60
N ALA A 865 14.20 20.51 0.93
CA ALA A 865 14.31 21.96 0.93
C ALA A 865 13.04 22.64 0.41
N ASN A 866 12.78 23.86 0.89
CA ASN A 866 11.60 24.65 0.55
C ASN A 866 10.25 24.09 1.05
N THR A 867 10.26 23.12 1.97
CA THR A 867 9.06 22.60 2.64
C THR A 867 9.20 22.66 4.17
N THR A 868 8.08 22.41 4.86
CA THR A 868 8.02 22.25 6.32
C THR A 868 7.24 20.99 6.67
N ALA A 869 7.40 20.50 7.90
CA ALA A 869 6.65 19.36 8.41
C ALA A 869 6.10 19.59 9.83
N LEU A 870 4.93 19.03 10.09
CA LEU A 870 4.44 18.73 11.43
C LEU A 870 4.86 17.31 11.80
N LEU A 871 5.65 17.18 12.86
CA LEU A 871 6.18 15.93 13.38
C LEU A 871 5.33 15.48 14.58
N TYR A 872 4.77 14.28 14.52
CA TYR A 872 4.00 13.68 15.62
C TYR A 872 4.79 12.53 16.23
N ILE A 873 5.53 12.82 17.30
CA ILE A 873 6.44 11.86 17.94
C ILE A 873 5.68 11.17 19.08
N PRO A 874 5.55 9.82 19.09
CA PRO A 874 4.92 9.11 20.20
C PRO A 874 5.66 9.36 21.52
N ALA A 875 5.01 9.97 22.51
CA ALA A 875 5.56 10.27 23.82
C ALA A 875 4.44 10.66 24.80
N ASP A 876 4.59 10.32 26.08
CA ASP A 876 3.68 10.79 27.14
C ASP A 876 4.07 12.20 27.63
N ASP A 877 5.35 12.58 27.54
CA ASP A 877 5.86 13.90 27.93
C ASP A 877 6.97 14.35 26.96
N VAL A 878 7.01 15.64 26.65
CA VAL A 878 8.03 16.26 25.80
C VAL A 878 9.46 16.08 26.33
N GLN A 879 9.64 15.99 27.65
CA GLN A 879 10.93 15.80 28.32
C GLN A 879 11.57 14.43 28.01
N HIS A 880 10.78 13.46 27.55
CA HIS A 880 11.28 12.12 27.18
C HIS A 880 11.76 12.03 25.73
N ILE A 881 11.74 13.13 24.99
CA ILE A 881 12.11 13.18 23.59
C ILE A 881 13.47 13.85 23.42
N PHE A 882 14.33 13.17 22.67
CA PHE A 882 15.67 13.63 22.36
C PHE A 882 15.85 13.73 20.84
N GLU A 883 16.55 14.75 20.37
CA GLU A 883 17.04 14.86 19.00
C GLU A 883 18.57 14.85 19.03
N ASN A 884 19.21 13.94 18.28
CA ASN A 884 20.67 13.75 18.32
C ASN A 884 21.26 13.68 19.75
N ASN A 885 20.58 12.95 20.66
CA ASN A 885 20.92 12.80 22.08
C ASN A 885 20.84 14.07 22.95
N LYS A 886 20.23 15.16 22.45
CA LYS A 886 19.92 16.36 23.26
C LYS A 886 18.42 16.44 23.53
N PRO A 887 17.96 17.02 24.66
CA PRO A 887 16.55 17.30 24.86
C PRO A 887 15.97 18.04 23.64
N VAL A 888 14.83 17.60 23.13
CA VAL A 888 14.26 18.16 21.89
C VAL A 888 13.94 19.65 22.02
N THR A 889 13.63 20.11 23.23
CA THR A 889 13.37 21.53 23.57
C THR A 889 14.59 22.43 23.39
N GLU A 890 15.80 21.87 23.36
CA GLU A 890 17.07 22.58 23.14
C GLU A 890 17.57 22.46 21.69
N SER A 891 16.83 21.77 20.82
CA SER A 891 17.29 21.44 19.48
C SER A 891 16.94 22.53 18.46
N GLU A 892 17.94 23.00 17.71
CA GLU A 892 17.74 24.05 16.71
C GLU A 892 16.87 23.61 15.53
N GLY A 893 15.97 24.51 15.12
CA GLY A 893 15.12 24.34 13.94
C GLY A 893 13.88 23.48 14.16
N ILE A 894 13.60 23.11 15.41
CA ILE A 894 12.42 22.34 15.82
C ILE A 894 11.63 23.17 16.83
N ARG A 895 10.33 23.36 16.59
CA ARG A 895 9.45 24.16 17.45
C ARG A 895 8.35 23.28 18.03
N PHE A 896 8.32 23.14 19.35
CA PHE A 896 7.22 22.47 20.03
C PHE A 896 5.91 23.24 19.83
N ILE A 897 4.84 22.53 19.51
CA ILE A 897 3.51 23.11 19.29
C ILE A 897 2.58 22.76 20.44
N ARG A 898 2.43 21.47 20.74
CA ARG A 898 1.51 20.94 21.77
C ARG A 898 1.75 19.45 22.02
N MET A 899 1.20 18.94 23.13
CA MET A 899 0.85 17.52 23.25
C MET A 899 -0.52 17.28 22.58
N GLU A 900 -0.70 16.13 21.93
CA GLU A 900 -1.97 15.68 21.36
C GLU A 900 -2.15 14.18 21.68
N GLY A 901 -2.78 13.89 22.82
CA GLY A 901 -2.74 12.56 23.41
C GLY A 901 -1.30 12.13 23.69
N LYS A 902 -0.99 10.85 23.42
CA LYS A 902 0.36 10.27 23.58
C LYS A 902 1.34 10.63 22.44
N LYS A 903 1.23 11.84 21.91
CA LYS A 903 2.08 12.34 20.81
C LYS A 903 2.46 13.79 21.07
N ALA A 904 3.75 14.09 21.07
CA ALA A 904 4.25 15.46 21.02
C ALA A 904 4.28 15.95 19.58
N VAL A 905 3.73 17.14 19.33
CA VAL A 905 3.64 17.76 18.01
C VAL A 905 4.68 18.87 17.89
N PHE A 906 5.53 18.78 16.87
CA PHE A 906 6.52 19.80 16.54
C PHE A 906 6.34 20.31 15.12
N GLU A 907 6.78 21.53 14.86
CA GLU A 907 7.03 22.04 13.52
C GLU A 907 8.54 22.06 13.25
N ALA A 908 8.94 21.58 12.07
CA ALA A 908 10.32 21.61 11.60
C ALA A 908 10.38 22.03 10.13
N GLY A 909 11.42 22.73 9.72
CA GLY A 909 11.69 22.97 8.30
C GLY A 909 12.51 21.85 7.67
N SER A 910 12.99 22.09 6.46
CA SER A 910 13.85 21.15 5.73
C SER A 910 15.09 20.70 6.50
N GLY A 911 15.57 19.49 6.24
CA GLY A 911 16.75 18.90 6.87
C GLY A 911 16.58 17.44 7.26
N GLU A 912 17.62 16.91 7.92
CA GLU A 912 17.64 15.57 8.51
C GLU A 912 17.56 15.68 10.04
N TYR A 913 16.73 14.81 10.63
CA TYR A 913 16.43 14.77 12.05
C TYR A 913 16.45 13.32 12.56
N SER A 914 16.94 13.12 13.78
CA SER A 914 16.96 11.81 14.43
C SER A 914 16.41 11.91 15.84
N PHE A 915 15.20 11.38 16.04
CA PHE A 915 14.48 11.42 17.30
C PHE A 915 14.58 10.09 18.06
N VAL A 916 14.67 10.19 19.38
CA VAL A 916 14.47 9.09 20.31
C VAL A 916 13.43 9.54 21.33
N SER A 917 12.30 8.84 21.40
CA SER A 917 11.32 9.01 22.47
C SER A 917 11.38 7.82 23.41
N ARG A 918 11.50 8.05 24.72
CA ARG A 918 11.60 6.97 25.73
C ARG A 918 10.25 6.72 26.41
N TYR A 919 9.86 5.46 26.54
CA TYR A 919 8.64 5.04 27.23
C TYR A 919 8.92 4.79 28.71
N LYS A 920 8.64 5.78 29.55
CA LYS A 920 8.88 5.70 31.00
C LYS A 920 8.22 4.48 31.64
N TRP A 921 6.96 4.21 31.29
CA TRP A 921 6.15 3.15 31.91
C TRP A 921 6.41 1.72 31.42
N ARG A 922 7.39 1.53 30.54
CA ARG A 922 7.86 0.20 30.11
C ARG A 922 9.28 -0.11 30.60
N ALA A 923 9.87 0.79 31.39
CA ALA A 923 11.15 0.57 32.04
C ALA A 923 11.09 -0.68 32.95
N GLY A 924 12.08 -1.57 32.81
CA GLY A 924 12.15 -2.82 33.56
C GLY A 924 11.55 -4.05 32.86
N ILE A 925 10.81 -3.90 31.75
CA ILE A 925 10.45 -5.04 30.90
C ILE A 925 11.71 -5.56 30.20
N VAL A 926 12.03 -6.82 30.42
CA VAL A 926 13.18 -7.53 29.81
C VAL A 926 12.74 -8.28 28.54
N THR A 927 11.53 -8.85 28.55
CA THR A 927 10.98 -9.63 27.45
C THR A 927 9.50 -9.33 27.32
N ASP A 928 9.01 -9.16 26.08
CA ASP A 928 7.60 -8.93 25.76
C ASP A 928 7.23 -9.67 24.47
N GLU A 929 6.62 -10.85 24.58
CA GLU A 929 6.41 -11.75 23.45
C GLU A 929 5.08 -12.52 23.54
N PHE A 930 4.68 -13.15 22.45
CA PHE A 930 3.55 -14.09 22.46
C PHE A 930 4.07 -15.51 22.70
N ILE A 931 3.35 -16.28 23.52
CA ILE A 931 3.64 -17.72 23.72
C ILE A 931 3.53 -18.49 22.40
N PHE A 932 2.57 -18.10 21.55
CA PHE A 932 2.37 -18.67 20.23
C PHE A 932 1.83 -17.61 19.26
N ASN A 933 2.20 -17.75 17.99
CA ASN A 933 1.69 -16.91 16.91
C ASN A 933 0.62 -17.61 16.06
N LYS A 934 0.56 -18.94 16.10
CA LYS A 934 -0.42 -19.77 15.36
C LYS A 934 -0.93 -20.89 16.25
N THR A 935 -2.16 -21.29 16.02
CA THR A 935 -2.82 -22.38 16.75
C THR A 935 -4.02 -22.91 15.93
N SER A 936 -4.55 -24.07 16.30
CA SER A 936 -5.74 -24.70 15.71
C SER A 936 -7.07 -24.14 16.21
N PHE A 937 -7.06 -23.28 17.24
CA PHE A 937 -8.26 -22.69 17.84
C PHE A 937 -8.31 -21.17 17.70
N PRO A 938 -9.47 -20.56 17.40
CA PRO A 938 -9.59 -19.11 17.23
C PRO A 938 -9.65 -18.32 18.56
N GLU A 939 -10.07 -18.95 19.66
CA GLU A 939 -10.13 -18.30 20.98
C GLU A 939 -9.23 -18.98 22.02
N SER A 940 -8.53 -18.19 22.84
CA SER A 940 -7.80 -18.60 24.03
C SER A 940 -8.09 -17.67 25.21
N HIS A 941 -8.18 -18.23 26.42
CA HIS A 941 -8.48 -17.46 27.61
C HIS A 941 -7.98 -18.10 28.91
N ALA A 942 -7.88 -17.28 29.96
CA ALA A 942 -7.47 -17.63 31.32
C ALA A 942 -6.15 -18.41 31.39
N ALA A 943 -5.03 -17.67 31.24
CA ALA A 943 -3.70 -18.23 31.35
C ALA A 943 -3.25 -18.42 32.80
N THR A 944 -2.34 -19.37 33.01
CA THR A 944 -1.63 -19.65 34.26
C THR A 944 -0.17 -19.97 33.97
N ILE A 945 0.74 -19.71 34.91
CA ILE A 945 2.18 -19.95 34.75
C ILE A 945 2.77 -20.52 36.04
N ALA A 946 3.74 -21.43 35.90
CA ALA A 946 4.55 -21.97 36.99
C ALA A 946 6.02 -22.08 36.56
N GLU A 947 6.93 -21.94 37.53
CA GLU A 947 8.34 -22.31 37.36
C GLU A 947 8.53 -23.78 37.76
N THR A 948 9.23 -24.52 36.93
CA THR A 948 9.64 -25.91 37.18
C THR A 948 11.18 -25.99 37.21
N PRO A 949 11.78 -27.08 37.74
CA PRO A 949 13.21 -27.33 37.67
C PRO A 949 13.84 -27.27 36.25
N LYS A 950 13.03 -27.36 35.19
CA LYS A 950 13.47 -27.33 33.78
C LYS A 950 13.13 -26.05 33.03
N GLY A 951 12.42 -25.10 33.65
CA GLY A 951 11.98 -23.86 33.02
C GLY A 951 10.52 -23.52 33.31
N LEU A 952 9.99 -22.51 32.61
CA LEU A 952 8.62 -22.06 32.79
C LEU A 952 7.62 -22.96 32.05
N VAL A 953 6.45 -23.14 32.63
CA VAL A 953 5.32 -23.83 32.00
C VAL A 953 4.09 -22.94 32.12
N THR A 954 3.35 -22.80 31.03
CA THR A 954 2.09 -22.04 30.98
C THR A 954 0.95 -22.91 30.46
N ALA A 955 -0.27 -22.64 30.93
CA ALA A 955 -1.47 -23.30 30.45
C ALA A 955 -2.62 -22.30 30.27
N TRP A 956 -3.56 -22.59 29.38
CA TRP A 956 -4.79 -21.81 29.15
C TRP A 956 -5.88 -22.72 28.58
N PHE A 957 -7.13 -22.25 28.52
CA PHE A 957 -8.15 -22.96 27.77
C PHE A 957 -8.37 -22.33 26.39
N GLY A 958 -8.62 -23.14 25.38
CA GLY A 958 -8.78 -22.70 23.99
C GLY A 958 -9.65 -23.62 23.16
N GLY A 959 -10.39 -23.04 22.22
CA GLY A 959 -11.34 -23.73 21.34
C GLY A 959 -12.05 -22.74 20.41
N THR A 960 -13.14 -23.19 19.77
CA THR A 960 -13.91 -22.35 18.82
C THR A 960 -14.49 -21.11 19.50
N LYS A 961 -15.01 -21.26 20.72
CA LYS A 961 -15.53 -20.16 21.54
C LYS A 961 -15.65 -20.59 22.99
N GLU A 962 -15.43 -19.67 23.92
CA GLU A 962 -15.73 -19.89 25.35
C GLU A 962 -17.13 -20.53 25.53
N ARG A 963 -17.22 -21.63 26.31
CA ARG A 963 -18.40 -22.51 26.54
C ARG A 963 -18.63 -23.64 25.55
N ASN A 964 -18.01 -23.62 24.38
CA ASN A 964 -18.24 -24.69 23.42
C ASN A 964 -17.60 -26.01 23.88
N PRO A 965 -18.22 -27.17 23.58
CA PRO A 965 -17.69 -28.48 23.98
C PRO A 965 -16.26 -28.77 23.52
N ASP A 966 -15.79 -28.15 22.44
CA ASP A 966 -14.45 -28.34 21.89
C ASP A 966 -13.34 -27.58 22.65
N VAL A 967 -13.69 -26.76 23.64
CA VAL A 967 -12.70 -26.05 24.46
C VAL A 967 -11.90 -27.02 25.32
N GLY A 968 -10.61 -27.12 25.06
CA GLY A 968 -9.63 -27.92 25.80
C GLY A 968 -8.66 -27.06 26.62
N ILE A 969 -7.85 -27.71 27.46
CA ILE A 969 -6.70 -27.11 28.14
C ILE A 969 -5.44 -27.35 27.32
N TRP A 970 -4.72 -26.27 27.05
CA TRP A 970 -3.50 -26.25 26.25
C TRP A 970 -2.31 -25.86 27.12
N VAL A 971 -1.17 -26.50 26.90
CA VAL A 971 0.08 -26.26 27.63
C VAL A 971 1.21 -25.90 26.67
N SER A 972 2.06 -24.97 27.07
CA SER A 972 3.34 -24.68 26.43
C SER A 972 4.44 -24.57 27.48
N ARG A 973 5.65 -24.98 27.12
CA ARG A 973 6.83 -24.99 28.00
C ARG A 973 7.91 -24.11 27.41
N GLN A 974 8.71 -23.49 28.27
CA GLN A 974 9.89 -22.75 27.84
C GLN A 974 11.11 -23.68 27.88
N VAL A 975 11.71 -23.92 26.72
CA VAL A 975 12.91 -24.74 26.54
C VAL A 975 13.94 -23.89 25.81
N ASN A 976 15.15 -23.75 26.36
CA ASN A 976 16.21 -22.90 25.79
C ASN A 976 15.77 -21.44 25.53
N ASN A 977 14.94 -20.89 26.43
CA ASN A 977 14.31 -19.56 26.32
C ASN A 977 13.28 -19.40 25.18
N GLU A 978 12.87 -20.48 24.51
CA GLU A 978 11.81 -20.47 23.50
C GLU A 978 10.57 -21.24 23.97
N TRP A 979 9.39 -20.75 23.60
CA TRP A 979 8.13 -21.44 23.90
C TRP A 979 7.86 -22.58 22.90
N THR A 980 7.51 -23.75 23.41
CA THR A 980 7.08 -24.88 22.56
C THR A 980 5.72 -24.61 21.94
N GLU A 981 5.41 -25.30 20.83
CA GLU A 981 4.04 -25.31 20.31
C GLU A 981 3.02 -25.75 21.39
N PRO A 982 1.81 -25.16 21.42
CA PRO A 982 0.78 -25.56 22.37
C PRO A 982 0.31 -27.01 22.16
N VAL A 983 0.21 -27.78 23.24
CA VAL A 983 -0.31 -29.16 23.24
C VAL A 983 -1.59 -29.24 24.06
N GLU A 984 -2.64 -29.86 23.53
CA GLU A 984 -3.89 -30.11 24.27
C GLU A 984 -3.65 -31.25 25.28
N VAL A 985 -3.84 -30.97 26.57
CA VAL A 985 -3.61 -31.92 27.66
C VAL A 985 -4.91 -32.37 28.35
N ALA A 986 -6.00 -31.65 28.13
CA ALA A 986 -7.34 -32.05 28.56
C ALA A 986 -8.38 -31.57 27.54
N ASN A 987 -9.33 -32.44 27.18
CA ASN A 987 -10.30 -32.16 26.12
C ASN A 987 -11.76 -32.13 26.61
N GLY A 988 -12.01 -32.40 27.89
CA GLY A 988 -13.34 -32.33 28.49
C GLY A 988 -14.29 -33.47 28.11
N LYS A 989 -13.77 -34.56 27.51
CA LYS A 989 -14.53 -35.79 27.32
C LYS A 989 -14.83 -36.43 28.68
N VAL A 990 -16.11 -36.61 28.97
CA VAL A 990 -16.59 -37.29 30.18
C VAL A 990 -16.82 -38.78 29.90
N ASN A 991 -17.31 -39.09 28.69
CA ASN A 991 -17.47 -40.44 28.15
C ASN A 991 -17.51 -40.36 26.60
N ASP A 992 -17.84 -41.47 25.92
CA ASP A 992 -17.83 -41.57 24.45
C ASP A 992 -18.81 -40.63 23.73
N THR A 993 -19.88 -40.18 24.40
CA THR A 993 -20.93 -39.35 23.79
C THR A 993 -21.01 -37.94 24.38
N VAL A 994 -20.42 -37.71 25.55
CA VAL A 994 -20.52 -36.45 26.29
C VAL A 994 -19.14 -35.78 26.39
N ARG A 995 -19.04 -34.60 25.77
CA ARG A 995 -17.91 -33.67 25.91
C ARG A 995 -18.43 -32.34 26.44
N TYR A 996 -17.75 -31.80 27.44
CA TYR A 996 -18.00 -30.46 27.94
C TYR A 996 -16.76 -29.57 27.76
N ALA A 997 -16.97 -28.25 27.79
CA ALA A 997 -15.88 -27.30 27.79
C ALA A 997 -14.97 -27.49 29.00
N CYS A 998 -13.66 -27.33 28.78
CA CYS A 998 -12.67 -27.16 29.84
C CYS A 998 -12.55 -25.70 30.27
N TRP A 999 -12.17 -25.47 31.52
CA TRP A 999 -12.19 -24.15 32.13
C TRP A 999 -11.05 -23.92 33.13
N ASN A 1000 -10.63 -22.66 33.22
CA ASN A 1000 -9.74 -22.09 34.24
C ASN A 1000 -8.62 -23.03 34.72
N PRO A 1001 -7.63 -23.32 33.86
CA PRO A 1001 -6.45 -24.06 34.28
C PRO A 1001 -5.65 -23.27 35.32
N VAL A 1002 -5.09 -23.98 36.29
CA VAL A 1002 -4.19 -23.42 37.31
C VAL A 1002 -3.03 -24.37 37.49
N LEU A 1003 -1.81 -23.88 37.25
CA LEU A 1003 -0.58 -24.63 37.47
C LEU A 1003 -0.05 -24.41 38.88
N TYR A 1004 0.53 -25.45 39.47
CA TYR A 1004 1.27 -25.37 40.71
C TYR A 1004 2.40 -26.39 40.75
N GLN A 1005 3.64 -25.93 40.96
CA GLN A 1005 4.79 -26.81 41.11
C GLN A 1005 4.95 -27.19 42.59
N VAL A 1006 4.79 -28.48 42.91
CA VAL A 1006 5.07 -28.97 44.27
C VAL A 1006 6.59 -28.88 44.51
N PRO A 1007 7.04 -28.33 45.66
CA PRO A 1007 8.47 -28.31 45.99
C PRO A 1007 9.06 -29.73 45.95
N ASN A 1008 10.12 -29.91 45.14
CA ASN A 1008 10.78 -31.21 44.91
C ASN A 1008 9.82 -32.34 44.45
N GLY A 1009 8.70 -32.00 43.82
CA GLY A 1009 7.66 -32.96 43.44
C GLY A 1009 7.09 -32.73 42.04
N GLU A 1010 5.86 -33.21 41.84
CA GLU A 1010 5.15 -33.13 40.56
C GLU A 1010 4.64 -31.71 40.25
N LEU A 1011 4.49 -31.42 38.96
CA LEU A 1011 3.70 -30.29 38.48
C LEU A 1011 2.22 -30.68 38.48
N LEU A 1012 1.38 -29.88 39.12
CA LEU A 1012 -0.07 -30.05 39.17
C LEU A 1012 -0.75 -29.09 38.19
N LEU A 1013 -1.77 -29.58 37.50
CA LEU A 1013 -2.67 -28.78 36.66
C LEU A 1013 -4.12 -29.02 37.09
N PHE A 1014 -4.70 -28.02 37.76
CA PHE A 1014 -6.10 -28.01 38.14
C PHE A 1014 -6.93 -27.39 37.02
N TYR A 1015 -8.04 -28.00 36.63
CA TYR A 1015 -8.95 -27.47 35.61
C TYR A 1015 -10.38 -27.96 35.87
N LYS A 1016 -11.38 -27.38 35.18
CA LYS A 1016 -12.79 -27.73 35.41
C LYS A 1016 -13.43 -28.16 34.10
N VAL A 1017 -14.37 -29.09 34.19
CA VAL A 1017 -15.12 -29.62 33.04
C VAL A 1017 -16.61 -29.49 33.36
N GLY A 1018 -17.38 -28.89 32.46
CA GLY A 1018 -18.84 -28.81 32.62
C GLY A 1018 -19.54 -27.87 31.64
N PRO A 1019 -20.89 -27.93 31.61
CA PRO A 1019 -21.71 -27.20 30.64
C PRO A 1019 -21.71 -25.68 30.88
N ASN A 1020 -21.48 -25.24 32.12
CA ASN A 1020 -21.36 -23.84 32.52
C ASN A 1020 -20.64 -23.73 33.87
N VAL A 1021 -20.31 -22.51 34.29
CA VAL A 1021 -19.60 -22.20 35.55
C VAL A 1021 -20.34 -22.71 36.79
N ALA A 1022 -21.67 -22.78 36.77
CA ALA A 1022 -22.46 -23.25 37.92
C ALA A 1022 -22.51 -24.79 38.02
N GLY A 1023 -22.27 -25.51 36.92
CA GLY A 1023 -22.40 -26.97 36.81
C GLY A 1023 -21.09 -27.70 36.52
N TRP A 1024 -19.93 -27.07 36.71
CA TRP A 1024 -18.64 -27.68 36.45
C TRP A 1024 -18.11 -28.55 37.60
N LYS A 1025 -17.28 -29.54 37.28
CA LYS A 1025 -16.51 -30.35 38.24
C LYS A 1025 -15.03 -30.08 38.07
N ALA A 1026 -14.25 -30.07 39.15
CA ALA A 1026 -12.80 -29.89 39.08
C ALA A 1026 -12.05 -31.21 38.91
N TRP A 1027 -10.91 -31.12 38.24
CA TRP A 1027 -10.05 -32.21 37.83
C TRP A 1027 -8.59 -31.81 38.02
N ILE A 1028 -7.74 -32.80 38.26
CA ILE A 1028 -6.29 -32.64 38.46
C ILE A 1028 -5.55 -33.54 37.46
N LEU A 1029 -4.58 -32.95 36.77
CA LEU A 1029 -3.53 -33.66 36.05
C LEU A 1029 -2.21 -33.50 36.80
N ARG A 1030 -1.37 -34.53 36.75
CA ARG A 1030 -0.04 -34.55 37.38
C ARG A 1030 1.03 -34.80 36.32
N SER A 1031 2.18 -34.18 36.48
CA SER A 1031 3.34 -34.41 35.63
C SER A 1031 4.61 -34.54 36.47
N ALA A 1032 5.29 -35.68 36.33
CA ALA A 1032 6.56 -35.98 37.00
C ALA A 1032 7.79 -35.47 36.21
N ASP A 1033 7.58 -35.04 34.97
CA ASP A 1033 8.64 -34.65 34.02
C ASP A 1033 8.52 -33.19 33.57
N ASN A 1034 7.93 -32.33 34.42
CA ASN A 1034 7.85 -30.88 34.23
C ASN A 1034 6.96 -30.47 33.05
N GLY A 1035 5.85 -31.17 32.87
CA GLY A 1035 4.80 -30.88 31.88
C GLY A 1035 5.06 -31.49 30.50
N VAL A 1036 6.01 -32.41 30.35
CA VAL A 1036 6.23 -33.13 29.08
C VAL A 1036 5.13 -34.17 28.88
N THR A 1037 4.86 -34.97 29.91
CA THR A 1037 3.76 -35.94 29.95
C THR A 1037 2.85 -35.67 31.14
N TRP A 1038 1.59 -36.08 31.01
CA TRP A 1038 0.54 -35.86 32.01
C TRP A 1038 -0.17 -37.17 32.35
N SER A 1039 -0.55 -37.31 33.62
CA SER A 1039 -1.33 -38.45 34.13
C SER A 1039 -2.71 -38.54 33.47
N GLN A 1040 -3.46 -39.61 33.76
CA GLN A 1040 -4.89 -39.58 33.50
C GLN A 1040 -5.59 -38.52 34.39
N PRO A 1041 -6.66 -37.85 33.89
CA PRO A 1041 -7.44 -36.93 34.69
C PRO A 1041 -8.02 -37.56 35.96
N GLN A 1042 -7.76 -36.94 37.11
CA GLN A 1042 -8.36 -37.33 38.39
C GLN A 1042 -9.44 -36.34 38.79
N ALA A 1043 -10.68 -36.81 38.95
CA ALA A 1043 -11.78 -35.98 39.43
C ALA A 1043 -11.61 -35.61 40.92
N MET A 1044 -11.85 -34.36 41.28
CA MET A 1044 -11.84 -33.92 42.68
C MET A 1044 -13.12 -34.38 43.42
N PRO A 1045 -13.07 -34.51 44.76
CA PRO A 1045 -14.25 -34.85 45.56
C PRO A 1045 -15.39 -33.84 45.34
N ASP A 1046 -16.64 -34.31 45.40
CA ASP A 1046 -17.79 -33.44 45.19
C ASP A 1046 -17.84 -32.30 46.21
N GLY A 1047 -18.16 -31.10 45.73
CA GLY A 1047 -18.16 -29.87 46.52
C GLY A 1047 -16.85 -29.08 46.51
N PHE A 1048 -15.74 -29.68 46.05
CA PHE A 1048 -14.43 -29.03 45.90
C PHE A 1048 -14.15 -28.67 44.43
N ILE A 1049 -13.76 -27.41 44.19
CA ILE A 1049 -13.54 -26.85 42.83
C ILE A 1049 -12.26 -26.01 42.71
N GLY A 1050 -11.48 -25.93 43.78
CA GLY A 1050 -10.35 -25.03 43.97
C GLY A 1050 -9.02 -25.66 43.54
N PRO A 1051 -8.00 -24.83 43.22
CA PRO A 1051 -8.07 -23.38 43.04
C PRO A 1051 -8.93 -23.02 41.82
N VAL A 1052 -9.77 -21.97 41.88
CA VAL A 1052 -10.70 -21.66 40.78
C VAL A 1052 -10.03 -20.95 39.61
N LYS A 1053 -9.09 -20.02 39.88
CA LYS A 1053 -8.40 -19.24 38.83
C LYS A 1053 -6.97 -18.85 39.20
N ASN A 1054 -6.71 -18.41 40.44
CA ASN A 1054 -5.38 -17.98 40.87
C ASN A 1054 -4.61 -19.14 41.51
N LYS A 1055 -3.28 -19.07 41.44
CA LYS A 1055 -2.38 -20.10 41.96
C LYS A 1055 -2.57 -20.34 43.48
N PRO A 1056 -2.45 -21.59 43.95
CA PRO A 1056 -2.32 -21.90 45.37
C PRO A 1056 -1.04 -21.33 45.99
N VAL A 1057 -1.03 -21.24 47.31
CA VAL A 1057 0.16 -20.85 48.09
C VAL A 1057 0.45 -21.92 49.13
N LEU A 1058 1.70 -22.36 49.23
CA LEU A 1058 2.14 -23.25 50.30
C LEU A 1058 2.44 -22.43 51.55
N LEU A 1059 1.71 -22.72 52.62
CA LEU A 1059 1.87 -22.06 53.90
C LEU A 1059 3.01 -22.69 54.72
N ASN A 1060 3.53 -21.95 55.69
CA ASN A 1060 4.64 -22.41 56.55
C ASN A 1060 4.30 -23.66 57.38
N ASN A 1061 3.01 -23.96 57.57
CA ASN A 1061 2.54 -25.17 58.24
C ASN A 1061 2.48 -26.41 57.31
N GLY A 1062 2.92 -26.29 56.06
CA GLY A 1062 2.90 -27.36 55.06
C GLY A 1062 1.57 -27.53 54.32
N GLU A 1063 0.54 -26.76 54.67
CA GLU A 1063 -0.75 -26.80 53.98
C GLU A 1063 -0.72 -25.97 52.69
N LEU A 1064 -1.26 -26.53 51.61
CA LEU A 1064 -1.48 -25.80 50.36
C LEU A 1064 -2.87 -25.15 50.40
N ILE A 1065 -2.93 -23.83 50.50
CA ILE A 1065 -4.19 -23.08 50.43
C ILE A 1065 -4.55 -22.76 48.98
N CYS A 1066 -5.66 -23.32 48.50
CA CYS A 1066 -6.16 -23.10 47.15
C CYS A 1066 -7.25 -22.01 47.15
N PRO A 1067 -7.00 -20.83 46.57
CA PRO A 1067 -7.99 -19.77 46.47
C PRO A 1067 -9.17 -20.19 45.58
N SER A 1068 -10.39 -20.14 46.13
CA SER A 1068 -11.60 -20.61 45.46
C SER A 1068 -12.74 -19.59 45.54
N SER A 1069 -13.79 -19.80 44.76
CA SER A 1069 -14.97 -18.92 44.73
C SER A 1069 -16.15 -19.58 44.01
N LYS A 1070 -17.39 -19.22 44.39
CA LYS A 1070 -18.61 -19.67 43.69
C LYS A 1070 -19.27 -18.52 42.97
N GLU A 1071 -19.68 -18.76 41.72
CA GLU A 1071 -20.46 -17.84 40.90
C GLU A 1071 -21.92 -18.35 40.82
N GLY A 1072 -22.91 -17.52 41.20
CA GLY A 1072 -24.32 -17.91 41.24
C GLY A 1072 -25.24 -16.75 41.67
N ASN A 1073 -26.22 -17.02 42.54
CA ASN A 1073 -27.08 -16.00 43.17
C ASN A 1073 -26.28 -15.13 44.16
N GLY A 1074 -25.36 -14.34 43.64
CA GLY A 1074 -24.29 -13.63 44.35
C GLY A 1074 -22.93 -14.34 44.29
N TRP A 1075 -21.86 -13.58 44.55
CA TRP A 1075 -20.47 -14.01 44.44
C TRP A 1075 -19.83 -14.21 45.82
N THR A 1076 -19.25 -15.39 46.03
CA THR A 1076 -18.65 -15.76 47.33
C THR A 1076 -17.21 -16.23 47.19
N VAL A 1077 -16.40 -15.86 48.19
CA VAL A 1077 -14.99 -16.22 48.33
C VAL A 1077 -14.84 -17.28 49.42
N HIS A 1078 -14.07 -18.33 49.15
CA HIS A 1078 -13.73 -19.39 50.10
C HIS A 1078 -12.38 -20.01 49.72
N PHE A 1079 -11.87 -20.91 50.55
CA PHE A 1079 -10.58 -21.57 50.34
C PHE A 1079 -10.73 -23.08 50.48
N GLU A 1080 -9.93 -23.78 49.69
CA GLU A 1080 -9.86 -25.24 49.71
C GLU A 1080 -8.43 -25.61 50.07
N VAL A 1081 -8.23 -26.26 51.21
CA VAL A 1081 -6.91 -26.51 51.78
C VAL A 1081 -6.59 -27.98 51.64
N THR A 1082 -5.39 -28.29 51.16
CA THR A 1082 -4.90 -29.67 51.03
C THR A 1082 -3.51 -29.82 51.66
N PRO A 1083 -3.35 -30.68 52.68
CA PRO A 1083 -2.04 -30.92 53.30
C PRO A 1083 -1.16 -31.90 52.52
N ASP A 1084 -1.72 -32.59 51.51
CA ASP A 1084 -1.07 -33.69 50.78
C ASP A 1084 -1.13 -33.49 49.26
N PHE A 1085 -1.17 -32.23 48.83
CA PHE A 1085 -1.09 -31.79 47.44
C PHE A 1085 -2.18 -32.39 46.54
N GLY A 1086 -3.41 -32.38 47.05
CA GLY A 1086 -4.64 -32.66 46.31
C GLY A 1086 -5.25 -34.03 46.56
N LYS A 1087 -4.78 -34.82 47.54
CA LYS A 1087 -5.38 -36.12 47.87
C LYS A 1087 -6.52 -35.97 48.87
N THR A 1088 -6.36 -35.14 49.90
CA THR A 1088 -7.39 -34.79 50.89
C THR A 1088 -7.62 -33.28 50.94
N TRP A 1089 -8.85 -32.88 51.30
CA TRP A 1089 -9.32 -31.51 51.16
C TRP A 1089 -10.16 -31.06 52.37
N LYS A 1090 -10.01 -29.79 52.74
CA LYS A 1090 -10.82 -29.10 53.74
C LYS A 1090 -11.29 -27.75 53.20
N MET A 1091 -12.54 -27.39 53.48
CA MET A 1091 -13.09 -26.08 53.08
C MET A 1091 -12.98 -25.05 54.22
N VAL A 1092 -12.64 -23.81 53.88
CA VAL A 1092 -12.64 -22.65 54.78
C VAL A 1092 -13.46 -21.52 54.15
N GLY A 1093 -14.48 -21.03 54.86
CA GLY A 1093 -15.41 -19.99 54.38
C GLY A 1093 -16.80 -20.54 54.01
N PRO A 1094 -17.65 -19.76 53.31
CA PRO A 1094 -17.34 -18.48 52.65
C PRO A 1094 -17.07 -17.33 53.64
N ILE A 1095 -16.22 -16.38 53.24
CA ILE A 1095 -15.82 -15.25 54.09
C ILE A 1095 -16.70 -14.00 53.90
N ASN A 1096 -17.64 -14.05 52.94
CA ASN A 1096 -18.60 -12.99 52.65
C ASN A 1096 -20.04 -13.56 52.48
N PRO A 1097 -20.59 -14.27 53.49
CA PRO A 1097 -21.88 -14.95 53.38
C PRO A 1097 -23.06 -13.99 53.19
N ASP A 1098 -22.95 -12.73 53.66
CA ASP A 1098 -23.99 -11.70 53.54
C ASP A 1098 -24.11 -11.09 52.13
N LYS A 1099 -23.12 -11.36 51.25
CA LYS A 1099 -23.05 -10.89 49.86
C LYS A 1099 -23.16 -9.37 49.69
N LYS A 1100 -22.81 -8.58 50.72
CA LYS A 1100 -22.74 -7.10 50.60
C LYS A 1100 -21.68 -6.68 49.60
N ILE A 1101 -20.52 -7.36 49.63
CA ILE A 1101 -19.48 -7.27 48.61
C ILE A 1101 -19.49 -8.55 47.79
N ASN A 1102 -19.77 -8.42 46.49
CA ASN A 1102 -19.81 -9.53 45.56
C ASN A 1102 -18.42 -9.74 44.95
N ALA A 1103 -17.63 -10.64 45.53
CA ALA A 1103 -16.23 -10.87 45.16
C ALA A 1103 -15.94 -12.34 44.84
N ILE A 1104 -14.97 -12.58 43.96
CA ILE A 1104 -14.52 -13.90 43.53
C ILE A 1104 -13.04 -13.89 43.10
N GLN A 1105 -12.49 -15.09 42.87
CA GLN A 1105 -11.14 -15.30 42.35
C GLN A 1105 -10.06 -14.57 43.17
N PRO A 1106 -9.90 -14.89 44.47
CA PRO A 1106 -8.87 -14.28 45.31
C PRO A 1106 -7.46 -14.67 44.84
N SER A 1107 -6.49 -13.76 44.96
CA SER A 1107 -5.06 -14.10 45.04
C SER A 1107 -4.64 -14.07 46.49
N VAL A 1108 -3.74 -14.97 46.92
CA VAL A 1108 -3.21 -15.02 48.29
C VAL A 1108 -1.80 -14.42 48.31
N LEU A 1109 -1.56 -13.51 49.24
CA LEU A 1109 -0.28 -12.87 49.51
C LEU A 1109 0.19 -13.23 50.92
N VAL A 1110 1.50 -13.41 51.09
CA VAL A 1110 2.13 -13.81 52.36
C VAL A 1110 3.03 -12.67 52.84
N TYR A 1111 2.99 -12.37 54.14
CA TYR A 1111 3.84 -11.34 54.76
C TYR A 1111 4.92 -11.99 55.62
N LYS A 1112 6.02 -11.26 55.84
CA LYS A 1112 7.17 -11.73 56.64
C LYS A 1112 6.79 -12.11 58.08
N ASP A 1113 5.73 -11.51 58.62
CA ASP A 1113 5.18 -11.78 59.94
C ASP A 1113 4.18 -12.95 59.97
N GLY A 1114 3.99 -13.66 58.85
CA GLY A 1114 3.09 -14.80 58.72
C GLY A 1114 1.63 -14.44 58.44
N ARG A 1115 1.28 -13.15 58.38
CA ARG A 1115 -0.08 -12.74 57.97
C ARG A 1115 -0.33 -13.06 56.51
N LEU A 1116 -1.58 -13.36 56.20
CA LEU A 1116 -2.06 -13.53 54.83
C LEU A 1116 -2.98 -12.38 54.46
N GLN A 1117 -2.88 -11.92 53.22
CA GLN A 1117 -3.85 -11.03 52.61
C GLN A 1117 -4.43 -11.70 51.37
N ILE A 1118 -5.70 -11.47 51.09
CA ILE A 1118 -6.27 -11.76 49.78
C ILE A 1118 -6.63 -10.49 49.04
N LEU A 1119 -6.56 -10.57 47.70
CA LEU A 1119 -7.07 -9.57 46.79
C LEU A 1119 -8.04 -10.22 45.80
N CYS A 1120 -9.25 -9.71 45.71
CA CYS A 1120 -10.31 -10.26 44.88
C CYS A 1120 -10.82 -9.24 43.87
N ARG A 1121 -11.25 -9.71 42.69
CA ARG A 1121 -12.12 -8.91 41.83
C ARG A 1121 -13.52 -8.84 42.42
N SER A 1122 -14.25 -7.75 42.14
CA SER A 1122 -15.59 -7.55 42.68
C SER A 1122 -16.54 -6.84 41.70
N ARG A 1123 -17.85 -6.92 41.99
CA ARG A 1123 -18.87 -6.09 41.32
C ARG A 1123 -18.98 -4.67 41.91
N ASN A 1124 -18.23 -4.37 42.97
CA ASN A 1124 -18.24 -3.09 43.66
C ASN A 1124 -17.36 -2.02 42.97
N ALA A 1125 -16.89 -2.29 41.76
CA ALA A 1125 -15.99 -1.43 41.00
C ALA A 1125 -14.61 -1.17 41.65
N ALA A 1126 -14.23 -1.97 42.65
CA ALA A 1126 -12.93 -1.93 43.35
C ALA A 1126 -12.34 -3.33 43.49
N VAL A 1127 -11.00 -3.43 43.56
CA VAL A 1127 -10.35 -4.63 44.11
C VAL A 1127 -10.63 -4.62 45.61
N VAL A 1128 -10.98 -5.78 46.16
CA VAL A 1128 -11.31 -5.91 47.58
C VAL A 1128 -10.33 -6.82 48.28
N GLU A 1129 -10.15 -6.62 49.58
CA GLU A 1129 -9.17 -7.32 50.40
C GLU A 1129 -9.80 -7.95 51.65
N SER A 1130 -9.09 -8.92 52.22
CA SER A 1130 -9.33 -9.47 53.55
C SER A 1130 -8.03 -10.06 54.11
N TRP A 1131 -7.93 -10.15 55.43
CA TRP A 1131 -6.71 -10.53 56.14
C TRP A 1131 -6.93 -11.75 57.01
N SER A 1132 -5.93 -12.62 57.11
CA SER A 1132 -5.87 -13.73 58.05
C SER A 1132 -4.60 -13.65 58.87
N PHE A 1133 -4.74 -13.98 60.16
CA PHE A 1133 -3.67 -13.94 61.15
C PHE A 1133 -3.39 -15.35 61.72
N ASP A 1134 -4.04 -16.39 61.21
CA ASP A 1134 -4.04 -17.75 61.76
C ASP A 1134 -3.87 -18.83 60.67
N ASN A 1135 -3.01 -18.55 59.68
CA ASN A 1135 -2.76 -19.41 58.51
C ASN A 1135 -4.01 -19.68 57.65
N GLY A 1136 -4.87 -18.67 57.48
CA GLY A 1136 -6.02 -18.75 56.58
C GLY A 1136 -7.23 -19.47 57.17
N LYS A 1137 -7.26 -19.76 58.48
CA LYS A 1137 -8.40 -20.41 59.15
C LYS A 1137 -9.56 -19.44 59.37
N THR A 1138 -9.27 -18.20 59.74
CA THR A 1138 -10.23 -17.11 59.87
C THR A 1138 -9.77 -15.89 59.07
N TRP A 1139 -10.75 -15.10 58.62
CA TRP A 1139 -10.56 -13.97 57.72
C TRP A 1139 -11.36 -12.77 58.20
N THR A 1140 -10.80 -11.56 58.09
CA THR A 1140 -11.55 -10.33 58.34
C THR A 1140 -12.69 -10.16 57.32
N PRO A 1141 -13.73 -9.35 57.60
CA PRO A 1141 -14.69 -8.94 56.58
C PRO A 1141 -13.99 -8.35 55.34
N LEU A 1142 -14.59 -8.55 54.16
CA LEU A 1142 -14.09 -7.93 52.93
C LEU A 1142 -14.17 -6.40 53.04
N ALA A 1143 -13.13 -5.72 52.58
CA ALA A 1143 -13.06 -4.26 52.48
C ALA A 1143 -12.58 -3.83 51.09
N GLU A 1144 -13.02 -2.67 50.62
CA GLU A 1144 -12.54 -2.10 49.36
C GLU A 1144 -11.12 -1.55 49.51
N THR A 1145 -10.26 -1.81 48.54
CA THR A 1145 -8.94 -1.17 48.42
C THR A 1145 -9.06 0.14 47.63
N THR A 1146 -7.97 0.89 47.52
CA THR A 1146 -7.88 2.06 46.63
C THR A 1146 -7.84 1.70 45.14
N LEU A 1147 -7.60 0.43 44.80
CA LEU A 1147 -7.46 -0.01 43.41
C LEU A 1147 -8.81 -0.23 42.74
N PRO A 1148 -9.04 0.31 41.52
CA PRO A 1148 -10.28 0.07 40.79
C PRO A 1148 -10.38 -1.36 40.26
N ASN A 1149 -11.60 -1.84 40.02
CA ASN A 1149 -11.84 -3.08 39.28
C ASN A 1149 -12.98 -2.93 38.28
N ASN A 1150 -12.75 -3.42 37.07
CA ASN A 1150 -13.67 -3.39 35.94
C ASN A 1150 -14.45 -4.71 35.80
N ASN A 1151 -14.48 -5.54 36.84
CA ASN A 1151 -14.95 -6.91 36.82
C ASN A 1151 -14.09 -7.91 36.02
N SER A 1152 -12.81 -7.61 35.82
CA SER A 1152 -11.85 -8.55 35.20
C SER A 1152 -11.04 -9.29 36.24
N GLY A 1153 -10.62 -10.51 35.89
CA GLY A 1153 -9.69 -11.30 36.69
C GLY A 1153 -8.39 -10.55 36.91
N THR A 1154 -7.89 -10.64 38.14
CA THR A 1154 -6.58 -10.11 38.59
C THR A 1154 -5.71 -11.29 39.03
N ASP A 1155 -4.41 -11.08 39.17
CA ASP A 1155 -3.55 -11.98 39.95
C ASP A 1155 -2.49 -11.17 40.70
N ALA A 1156 -2.01 -11.70 41.83
CA ALA A 1156 -1.07 -11.04 42.70
C ALA A 1156 0.00 -12.03 43.21
N VAL A 1157 1.17 -11.52 43.57
CA VAL A 1157 2.27 -12.32 44.13
C VAL A 1157 3.07 -11.51 45.14
N THR A 1158 3.55 -12.18 46.18
CA THR A 1158 4.56 -11.64 47.09
C THR A 1158 5.94 -11.79 46.49
N LEU A 1159 6.67 -10.70 46.35
CA LEU A 1159 8.04 -10.68 45.86
C LEU A 1159 9.02 -11.11 46.98
N LYS A 1160 10.17 -11.64 46.59
CA LYS A 1160 11.27 -12.09 47.47
C LYS A 1160 11.79 -11.01 48.41
N ASP A 1161 11.70 -9.74 48.02
CA ASP A 1161 12.09 -8.61 48.87
C ASP A 1161 11.01 -8.25 49.93
N GLY A 1162 9.82 -8.84 49.84
CA GLY A 1162 8.69 -8.64 50.72
C GLY A 1162 7.62 -7.67 50.19
N ARG A 1163 7.86 -7.02 49.04
CA ARG A 1163 6.84 -6.21 48.38
C ARG A 1163 5.74 -7.09 47.80
N GLN A 1164 4.54 -6.55 47.70
CA GLN A 1164 3.38 -7.17 47.09
C GLN A 1164 3.17 -6.60 45.70
N LEU A 1165 2.84 -7.45 44.72
CA LEU A 1165 2.57 -7.05 43.35
C LEU A 1165 1.20 -7.54 42.91
N ILE A 1166 0.42 -6.70 42.23
CA ILE A 1166 -0.84 -7.07 41.59
C ILE A 1166 -0.83 -6.69 40.10
N VAL A 1167 -1.36 -7.59 39.27
CA VAL A 1167 -1.69 -7.34 37.86
C VAL A 1167 -3.21 -7.23 37.72
N TYR A 1168 -3.69 -6.10 37.22
CA TYR A 1168 -5.12 -5.75 37.19
C TYR A 1168 -5.43 -4.74 36.10
N ASN A 1169 -6.71 -4.60 35.72
CA ASN A 1169 -7.12 -3.51 34.85
C ASN A 1169 -7.42 -2.26 35.68
N HIS A 1170 -6.72 -1.16 35.42
CA HIS A 1170 -6.86 0.10 36.16
C HIS A 1170 -8.11 0.90 35.71
N VAL A 1171 -9.30 0.30 35.81
CA VAL A 1171 -10.56 0.90 35.36
C VAL A 1171 -11.70 0.51 36.31
N LYS A 1172 -12.53 1.48 36.70
CA LYS A 1172 -13.77 1.20 37.44
C LYS A 1172 -14.86 0.67 36.51
N THR A 1173 -15.68 -0.25 37.00
CA THR A 1173 -16.92 -0.60 36.31
C THR A 1173 -17.85 0.63 36.27
N PRO A 1174 -18.32 1.08 35.08
CA PRO A 1174 -19.25 2.20 35.00
C PRO A 1174 -20.53 1.93 35.80
N LYS A 1175 -21.12 2.97 36.39
CA LYS A 1175 -22.35 2.85 37.19
C LYS A 1175 -23.45 2.18 36.35
N GLY A 1176 -24.01 1.08 36.85
CA GLY A 1176 -25.07 0.31 36.17
C GLY A 1176 -24.59 -0.64 35.08
N ALA A 1177 -23.30 -0.66 34.73
CA ALA A 1177 -22.75 -1.60 33.75
C ALA A 1177 -22.35 -2.93 34.40
N PRO A 1178 -22.49 -4.07 33.71
CA PRO A 1178 -22.09 -5.38 34.26
C PRO A 1178 -20.57 -5.59 34.29
N LYS A 1179 -19.81 -4.82 33.50
CA LYS A 1179 -18.34 -4.86 33.39
C LYS A 1179 -17.80 -3.54 32.81
N GLY A 1180 -16.57 -3.18 33.14
CA GLY A 1180 -15.85 -2.06 32.53
C GLY A 1180 -14.93 -2.48 31.37
N ALA A 1181 -14.22 -1.50 30.80
CA ALA A 1181 -13.25 -1.74 29.73
C ALA A 1181 -12.03 -2.51 30.26
N ARG A 1182 -11.56 -3.51 29.50
CA ARG A 1182 -10.43 -4.40 29.84
C ARG A 1182 -9.09 -3.86 29.35
N THR A 1183 -8.85 -2.59 29.63
CA THR A 1183 -7.69 -1.80 29.21
C THR A 1183 -7.69 -0.48 30.00
N PRO A 1184 -6.55 0.03 30.47
CA PRO A 1184 -5.23 -0.60 30.41
C PRO A 1184 -5.10 -1.83 31.35
N LEU A 1185 -4.11 -2.67 31.11
CA LEU A 1185 -3.66 -3.73 32.02
C LEU A 1185 -2.38 -3.26 32.72
N ASN A 1186 -2.40 -3.18 34.04
CA ASN A 1186 -1.39 -2.52 34.85
C ASN A 1186 -0.76 -3.47 35.87
N VAL A 1187 0.44 -3.11 36.32
CA VAL A 1187 1.12 -3.66 37.49
C VAL A 1187 1.16 -2.57 38.57
N ALA A 1188 0.74 -2.91 39.78
CA ALA A 1188 0.91 -2.07 40.97
C ALA A 1188 1.69 -2.82 42.05
N ILE A 1189 2.45 -2.06 42.85
CA ILE A 1189 3.29 -2.56 43.93
C ILE A 1189 2.90 -1.91 45.25
N SER A 1190 2.97 -2.67 46.34
CA SER A 1190 2.73 -2.18 47.70
C SER A 1190 3.75 -2.79 48.67
N SER A 1191 4.21 -2.02 49.66
CA SER A 1191 5.05 -2.53 50.76
C SER A 1191 4.23 -3.10 51.92
N ASP A 1192 2.96 -2.72 52.05
CA ASP A 1192 2.10 -3.02 53.20
C ASP A 1192 0.75 -3.67 52.83
N GLY A 1193 0.48 -3.84 51.53
CA GLY A 1193 -0.78 -4.34 50.98
C GLY A 1193 -1.94 -3.35 50.98
N LYS A 1194 -1.74 -2.15 51.53
CA LYS A 1194 -2.77 -1.13 51.73
C LYS A 1194 -2.56 0.04 50.78
N GLN A 1195 -1.34 0.59 50.77
CA GLN A 1195 -0.96 1.68 49.88
C GLN A 1195 -0.33 1.10 48.63
N TRP A 1196 -0.98 1.33 47.49
CA TRP A 1196 -0.55 0.82 46.19
C TRP A 1196 0.02 1.94 45.32
N SER A 1197 1.17 1.67 44.72
CA SER A 1197 1.83 2.53 43.74
C SER A 1197 1.75 1.90 42.35
N ALA A 1198 1.53 2.70 41.32
CA ALA A 1198 1.63 2.24 39.93
C ALA A 1198 3.11 1.95 39.61
N ALA A 1199 3.35 0.82 38.92
CA ALA A 1199 4.71 0.38 38.57
C ALA A 1199 4.91 0.21 37.06
N LEU A 1200 3.89 -0.31 36.34
CA LEU A 1200 4.02 -0.61 34.92
C LEU A 1200 2.66 -0.65 34.22
N VAL A 1201 2.64 -0.33 32.92
CA VAL A 1201 1.50 -0.57 32.02
C VAL A 1201 1.91 -1.65 31.03
N LEU A 1202 1.26 -2.81 31.09
CA LEU A 1202 1.53 -3.95 30.20
C LEU A 1202 0.87 -3.74 28.83
N GLU A 1203 -0.38 -3.27 28.84
CA GLU A 1203 -1.18 -3.05 27.65
C GLU A 1203 -2.04 -1.81 27.83
N ASP A 1204 -2.08 -0.95 26.82
CA ASP A 1204 -2.96 0.23 26.81
C ASP A 1204 -3.38 0.53 25.37
N SER A 1205 -4.48 -0.09 24.97
CA SER A 1205 -5.03 0.04 23.63
C SER A 1205 -6.55 0.20 23.67
N PRO A 1206 -7.15 0.92 22.71
CA PRO A 1206 -8.59 1.12 22.62
C PRO A 1206 -9.35 -0.17 22.27
N VAL A 1207 -8.65 -1.22 21.80
CA VAL A 1207 -9.24 -2.53 21.49
C VAL A 1207 -9.52 -3.30 22.78
N SER A 1208 -10.76 -3.76 22.92
CA SER A 1208 -11.24 -4.40 24.15
C SER A 1208 -10.76 -5.85 24.26
N GLN A 1209 -10.01 -6.14 25.34
CA GLN A 1209 -9.91 -7.42 26.10
C GLN A 1209 -8.49 -7.93 26.44
N TYR A 1210 -7.72 -7.17 27.23
CA TYR A 1210 -6.54 -7.68 27.96
C TYR A 1210 -6.98 -8.17 29.34
N SER A 1211 -6.84 -9.46 29.64
CA SER A 1211 -7.44 -10.00 30.87
C SER A 1211 -6.88 -11.33 31.33
N TYR A 1212 -7.32 -11.73 32.53
CA TYR A 1212 -6.92 -12.97 33.20
C TYR A 1212 -5.39 -13.12 33.23
N PRO A 1213 -4.68 -12.18 33.87
CA PRO A 1213 -3.26 -12.31 34.09
C PRO A 1213 -2.98 -13.44 35.09
N ALA A 1214 -1.81 -14.05 35.00
CA ALA A 1214 -1.19 -14.85 36.04
C ALA A 1214 0.24 -14.37 36.23
N VAL A 1215 0.69 -14.28 37.48
CA VAL A 1215 2.00 -13.73 37.82
C VAL A 1215 2.75 -14.59 38.82
N ILE A 1216 4.03 -14.82 38.59
CA ILE A 1216 4.97 -15.45 39.54
C ILE A 1216 6.27 -14.65 39.61
N GLN A 1217 7.07 -14.88 40.64
CA GLN A 1217 8.49 -14.51 40.65
C GLN A 1217 9.31 -15.80 40.73
N SER A 1218 10.27 -15.94 39.81
CA SER A 1218 11.07 -17.16 39.67
C SER A 1218 12.33 -17.15 40.53
N ALA A 1219 13.06 -18.27 40.54
CA ALA A 1219 14.31 -18.46 41.25
C ALA A 1219 15.38 -17.40 40.92
N ASP A 1220 15.42 -16.91 39.67
CA ASP A 1220 16.36 -15.87 39.20
C ASP A 1220 16.02 -14.45 39.70
N GLY A 1221 14.88 -14.27 40.37
CA GLY A 1221 14.42 -12.99 40.91
C GLY A 1221 13.56 -12.18 39.94
N MET A 1222 13.33 -12.65 38.72
CA MET A 1222 12.52 -11.98 37.71
C MET A 1222 11.03 -12.25 37.92
N ILE A 1223 10.21 -11.28 37.55
CA ILE A 1223 8.75 -11.42 37.54
C ILE A 1223 8.33 -11.92 36.16
N HIS A 1224 7.41 -12.89 36.15
CA HIS A 1224 6.87 -13.49 34.94
C HIS A 1224 5.36 -13.33 34.93
N ILE A 1225 4.84 -12.69 33.89
CA ILE A 1225 3.40 -12.44 33.73
C ILE A 1225 2.94 -13.08 32.43
N VAL A 1226 1.85 -13.84 32.47
CA VAL A 1226 1.11 -14.28 31.28
C VAL A 1226 -0.32 -13.76 31.32
N TYR A 1227 -0.91 -13.42 30.19
CA TYR A 1227 -2.31 -12.97 30.14
C TYR A 1227 -2.97 -13.25 28.80
N THR A 1228 -4.30 -13.22 28.80
CA THR A 1228 -5.09 -13.28 27.57
C THR A 1228 -4.99 -11.96 26.82
N TRP A 1229 -4.49 -12.03 25.59
CA TRP A 1229 -4.42 -10.92 24.66
C TRP A 1229 -5.55 -11.03 23.63
N ARG A 1230 -6.52 -10.12 23.72
CA ARG A 1230 -7.69 -10.00 22.82
C ARG A 1230 -8.50 -11.29 22.62
N ARG A 1231 -8.42 -12.22 23.58
CA ARG A 1231 -8.97 -13.59 23.50
C ARG A 1231 -8.46 -14.46 22.36
N GLN A 1232 -7.39 -14.05 21.70
CA GLN A 1232 -6.85 -14.77 20.54
C GLN A 1232 -5.53 -15.46 20.90
N ARG A 1233 -4.69 -14.80 21.69
CA ARG A 1233 -3.34 -15.28 22.04
C ARG A 1233 -3.07 -15.15 23.53
N ILE A 1234 -2.03 -15.84 23.98
CA ILE A 1234 -1.44 -15.64 25.31
C ILE A 1234 -0.13 -14.86 25.15
N LYS A 1235 -0.03 -13.76 25.89
CA LYS A 1235 1.16 -12.91 25.94
C LYS A 1235 2.00 -13.27 27.18
N TYR A 1236 3.31 -13.17 27.07
CA TYR A 1236 4.28 -13.34 28.15
C TYR A 1236 5.18 -12.11 28.29
N VAL A 1237 5.36 -11.67 29.54
CA VAL A 1237 6.20 -10.54 29.90
C VAL A 1237 7.14 -10.93 31.04
N LYS A 1238 8.45 -10.73 30.84
CA LYS A 1238 9.50 -10.87 31.86
C LYS A 1238 9.91 -9.49 32.36
N ILE A 1239 9.92 -9.27 33.67
CA ILE A 1239 10.20 -7.98 34.31
C ILE A 1239 11.33 -8.12 35.32
N ASP A 1240 12.25 -7.16 35.30
CA ASP A 1240 13.28 -6.96 36.33
C ASP A 1240 12.73 -6.04 37.44
N PRO A 1241 12.39 -6.57 38.63
CA PRO A 1241 11.79 -5.78 39.71
C PRO A 1241 12.69 -4.69 40.28
N SER A 1242 14.01 -4.73 40.03
CA SER A 1242 14.96 -3.72 40.50
C SER A 1242 14.92 -2.43 39.68
N LYS A 1243 14.35 -2.49 38.47
CA LYS A 1243 14.27 -1.38 37.51
C LYS A 1243 12.89 -0.70 37.47
N LEU A 1244 11.96 -1.14 38.32
CA LEU A 1244 10.61 -0.57 38.37
C LEU A 1244 10.64 0.79 39.08
N GLU A 1245 10.10 1.81 38.41
CA GLU A 1245 9.84 3.11 39.00
C GLU A 1245 8.41 3.15 39.57
N LEU A 1246 8.24 3.63 40.80
CA LEU A 1246 6.95 3.67 41.49
C LEU A 1246 6.39 5.09 41.51
N MET A 1247 5.09 5.23 41.23
CA MET A 1247 4.38 6.50 41.42
C MET A 1247 3.13 6.32 42.31
N PRO A 1248 2.78 7.34 43.11
CA PRO A 1248 1.50 7.36 43.81
C PRO A 1248 0.32 7.22 42.84
N ILE A 1249 -0.72 6.47 43.24
CA ILE A 1249 -1.98 6.41 42.49
C ILE A 1249 -2.88 7.54 43.01
N GLU A 1250 -3.08 8.59 42.22
CA GLU A 1250 -3.96 9.71 42.56
C GLU A 1250 -5.45 9.35 42.38
N SER A 1251 -6.34 10.09 43.07
CA SER A 1251 -7.79 9.83 43.04
C SER A 1251 -8.38 9.93 41.63
N PHE A 1252 -8.96 8.81 41.19
CA PHE A 1252 -9.55 8.56 39.87
C PHE A 1252 -10.54 9.64 39.37
N LYS A 1253 -10.26 10.30 38.23
CA LYS A 1253 -11.30 10.98 37.42
C LYS A 1253 -12.05 9.94 36.59
N SER A 1254 -13.39 9.99 36.59
CA SER A 1254 -14.23 8.94 36.01
C SER A 1254 -14.21 8.93 34.47
N GLY A 1255 -14.30 7.73 33.87
CA GLY A 1255 -14.09 7.49 32.43
C GLY A 1255 -15.09 8.09 31.43
N ASN A 1256 -16.00 8.98 31.85
CA ASN A 1256 -16.77 9.82 30.93
C ASN A 1256 -16.11 11.19 30.68
N GLU A 1257 -15.02 11.51 31.40
CA GLU A 1257 -14.21 12.73 31.23
C GLU A 1257 -12.85 12.46 30.59
N ARG A 1258 -12.67 11.32 29.89
CA ARG A 1258 -11.50 11.11 29.02
C ARG A 1258 -11.64 11.98 27.76
N GLY A 1259 -11.48 13.29 27.92
CA GLY A 1259 -10.73 14.08 26.94
C GLY A 1259 -9.28 13.59 26.97
N GLY A 1260 -8.63 13.48 25.82
CA GLY A 1260 -7.35 12.77 25.65
C GLY A 1260 -6.13 13.44 26.30
N GLU A 1261 -6.21 13.99 27.51
CA GLU A 1261 -5.13 14.76 28.15
C GLU A 1261 -4.64 14.27 29.53
N ASP A 1262 -5.33 13.36 30.25
CA ASP A 1262 -4.86 12.89 31.57
C ASP A 1262 -4.40 11.42 31.55
N LEU A 1263 -3.13 11.19 31.20
CA LEU A 1263 -2.29 10.05 31.60
C LEU A 1263 -0.84 10.49 31.80
#